data_AF-A0A7C9GR35-F1
#
_entry.id   AF-A0A7C9GR35-F1
#
_cell.length_a   1.000
_cell.length_b   1.000
_cell.length_c   1.000
_cell.angle_alpha   90.00
_cell.angle_beta   90.00
_cell.angle_gamma   90.00
#
_symmetry.space_group_name_H-M   'P 1'
#
loop_
_entity.id
_entity.type
_entity.pdbx_description
1 polymer ?
#
loop_
_entity_poly.entity_id
_entity_poly.type
_entity_poly.pdbx_seq_one_letter_code
_entity_poly.pdbx_strand_id
1 'polypeptide(L)'
;MTADPLATYNAKRDFALTTEPAGKRGKVKSKARAFVVQKHGATRLHWDFRLELDGVLLSWAVTRGPSTSTKDRRLAVRTEDHPLDYGSFEGTIPKGQYGGGTVMLWDRGTWEPIDEPREGVKNGKFHFILHGERMHGEWVLIRLKPDEGKKAGRENWLLFKIADDHANGADLVATHDVSVSTGRSMDDIAKGAKVSPKTKKQGTMPPPAFRAPQLATLVDTPPTGNDWLHETKYDGYRALLAVGGGKALAYTRSGLDWTEKFASVAAAAAALPCASALVDAEICALDGDGRPSFGLLQAALKDGGPIVAFGFDLLEHDGIDLTKAPLTERKAALATLLADAPSPLFYAEHVRGGGERMFAALCGAGYEGVVSKRADAPYRGGRTKVWLKSKCTHRQEFVIGGWAASEKGRGFASLLLGVHETDGLRYAGHVGTGFDDRTLAMLTERLAGLAADTTPFAGKLSAEARRRAHWVKPELVAEVAFAEFTSDGIVRHASFIGLREDKPAKTVIAEKPAGKAVSGASALATLGVTISSPDRIVFPDLGLSKQALAEYYALLGDAMLTDMAGRPISLVRCPQGRGKACFFQKHDSGMFPDSVRHVPIAETDGKQEDYLYLEDTAGVVACVQMGTIEFHGWGSRVADLERPDRLVFDLDPDEGLGFDAVKAAALLVRDRLKAVGLASLPMVTGGKGVHVVAPLVPDADWPVVKAWARSFAEALATERPADFTATMSKAKRKGRIFIDWLRNQRGATAVMPFSVRARDGAGVAVPLTWAELAEATSGNGFTAADPAAVLAMAKRRKTVRASKLPK
;
A
#
# COMPACT_ATOMS: atom_id res chain seq x y z
N MET A 1 35.37 29.18 -0.66
CA MET A 1 34.91 29.17 -2.07
C MET A 1 35.08 27.74 -2.58
N THR A 2 33.98 27.03 -2.85
CA THR A 2 34.03 25.67 -3.39
C THR A 2 34.65 25.71 -4.78
N ALA A 3 35.68 24.90 -5.03
CA ALA A 3 36.30 24.77 -6.35
C ALA A 3 35.25 24.48 -7.43
N ASP A 4 35.40 25.07 -8.62
CA ASP A 4 34.50 24.83 -9.75
C ASP A 4 34.59 23.35 -10.18
N PRO A 5 33.50 22.57 -10.08
CA PRO A 5 33.53 21.14 -10.43
C PRO A 5 33.85 20.87 -11.90
N LEU A 6 33.66 21.85 -12.80
CA LEU A 6 33.92 21.72 -14.23
C LEU A 6 35.30 22.25 -14.65
N ALA A 7 36.15 22.72 -13.73
CA ALA A 7 37.46 23.27 -14.05
C ALA A 7 38.36 22.25 -14.80
N THR A 8 38.40 21.02 -14.30
CA THR A 8 39.17 19.92 -14.95
C THR A 8 38.58 19.54 -16.31
N TYR A 9 37.25 19.62 -16.47
CA TYR A 9 36.60 19.37 -17.75
C TYR A 9 37.03 20.38 -18.79
N ASN A 10 36.93 21.68 -18.46
CA ASN A 10 37.30 22.78 -19.34
C ASN A 10 38.80 22.78 -19.68
N ALA A 11 39.68 22.49 -18.70
CA ALA A 11 41.12 22.48 -18.92
C ALA A 11 41.61 21.37 -19.87
N LYS A 12 40.83 20.30 -20.05
CA LYS A 12 41.18 19.15 -20.90
C LYS A 12 40.70 19.26 -22.35
N ARG A 13 39.83 20.21 -22.69
CA ARG A 13 39.28 20.38 -24.04
C ARG A 13 39.78 21.65 -24.70
N ASP A 14 39.96 21.56 -26.02
CA ASP A 14 40.05 22.72 -26.89
C ASP A 14 38.73 22.87 -27.66
N PHE A 15 37.85 23.77 -27.20
CA PHE A 15 36.52 24.00 -27.78
C PHE A 15 36.56 24.68 -29.17
N ALA A 16 37.73 25.09 -29.66
CA ALA A 16 37.90 25.49 -31.05
C ALA A 16 38.01 24.28 -31.99
N LEU A 17 38.37 23.10 -31.45
CA LEU A 17 38.59 21.88 -32.22
C LEU A 17 37.50 20.83 -31.97
N THR A 18 37.01 20.71 -30.73
CA THR A 18 35.94 19.76 -30.38
C THR A 18 34.55 20.39 -30.51
N THR A 19 33.56 19.58 -30.87
CA THR A 19 32.13 19.96 -30.87
C THR A 19 31.46 19.70 -29.53
N GLU A 20 32.21 19.25 -28.53
CA GLU A 20 31.72 19.10 -27.16
C GLU A 20 31.29 20.45 -26.56
N PRO A 21 30.21 20.48 -25.75
CA PRO A 21 29.75 21.71 -25.12
C PRO A 21 30.73 22.24 -24.06
N ALA A 22 30.92 23.56 -24.03
CA ALA A 22 31.72 24.22 -22.99
C ALA A 22 31.12 23.99 -21.58
N GLY A 23 31.98 23.75 -20.60
CA GLY A 23 31.58 23.41 -19.24
C GLY A 23 30.97 24.59 -18.49
N LYS A 24 29.64 24.66 -18.45
CA LYS A 24 28.86 25.56 -17.58
C LYS A 24 28.01 24.75 -16.61
N ARG A 25 28.01 25.15 -15.34
CA ARG A 25 27.16 24.50 -14.33
C ARG A 25 25.69 24.78 -14.64
N GLY A 26 24.90 23.71 -14.70
CA GLY A 26 23.46 23.81 -14.96
C GLY A 26 22.68 24.34 -13.76
N LYS A 27 21.52 24.95 -14.01
CA LYS A 27 20.54 25.23 -12.96
C LYS A 27 19.78 23.94 -12.63
N VAL A 28 19.73 23.54 -11.35
CA VAL A 28 18.89 22.43 -10.91
C VAL A 28 17.43 22.88 -11.04
N LYS A 29 16.71 22.37 -12.05
CA LYS A 29 15.35 22.81 -12.39
C LYS A 29 14.25 21.86 -11.90
N SER A 30 14.59 20.65 -11.48
CA SER A 30 13.65 19.53 -11.32
C SER A 30 13.96 18.68 -10.08
N LYS A 31 12.93 18.04 -9.49
CA LYS A 31 13.10 17.00 -8.45
C LYS A 31 13.62 15.68 -9.02
N ALA A 32 13.33 15.39 -10.29
CA ALA A 32 13.86 14.24 -11.02
C ALA A 32 15.27 14.57 -11.55
N ARG A 33 16.24 13.71 -11.23
CA ARG A 33 17.65 13.88 -11.60
C ARG A 33 17.91 13.08 -12.88
N ALA A 34 18.55 13.66 -13.88
CA ALA A 34 18.85 12.95 -15.11
C ALA A 34 20.00 11.94 -14.93
N PHE A 35 19.95 10.83 -15.67
CA PHE A 35 21.13 10.01 -15.91
C PHE A 35 21.32 9.80 -17.41
N VAL A 36 22.56 9.51 -17.78
CA VAL A 36 22.93 9.24 -19.16
C VAL A 36 24.03 8.18 -19.23
N VAL A 37 23.96 7.33 -20.24
CA VAL A 37 25.05 6.44 -20.62
C VAL A 37 25.44 6.72 -22.07
N GLN A 38 26.72 6.98 -22.30
CA GLN A 38 27.27 7.17 -23.64
C GLN A 38 28.21 6.03 -23.99
N LYS A 39 27.99 5.38 -25.14
CA LYS A 39 28.92 4.39 -25.71
C LYS A 39 30.03 5.14 -26.42
N HIS A 40 31.27 4.93 -26.00
CA HIS A 40 32.40 5.75 -26.41
C HIS A 40 33.51 4.88 -27.03
N GLY A 41 33.68 5.02 -28.34
CA GLY A 41 34.72 4.40 -29.14
C GLY A 41 36.01 5.21 -29.14
N ALA A 42 36.61 5.42 -27.97
CA ALA A 42 37.94 6.04 -27.82
C ALA A 42 39.06 5.01 -28.10
N THR A 43 40.24 5.17 -27.50
CA THR A 43 41.33 4.17 -27.57
C THR A 43 40.87 2.75 -27.22
N ARG A 44 39.90 2.63 -26.31
CA ARG A 44 39.17 1.40 -26.00
C ARG A 44 37.69 1.71 -25.90
N LEU A 45 36.85 0.79 -26.37
CA LEU A 45 35.41 0.88 -26.23
C LEU A 45 35.03 0.82 -24.74
N HIS A 46 34.20 1.75 -24.30
CA HIS A 46 33.65 1.79 -22.95
C HIS A 46 32.29 2.49 -22.94
N TRP A 47 31.59 2.42 -21.80
CA TRP A 47 30.32 3.09 -21.57
C TRP A 47 30.51 4.09 -20.45
N ASP A 48 30.45 5.36 -20.78
CA ASP A 48 30.51 6.40 -19.78
C ASP A 48 29.13 6.54 -19.12
N PHE A 49 29.02 6.07 -17.88
CA PHE A 49 27.84 6.17 -17.04
C PHE A 49 27.87 7.46 -16.23
N ARG A 50 26.78 8.24 -16.27
CA ARG A 50 26.70 9.54 -15.61
C ARG A 50 25.41 9.78 -14.86
N LEU A 51 25.54 10.42 -13.70
CA LEU A 51 24.42 10.81 -12.83
C LEU A 51 24.44 12.33 -12.62
N GLU A 52 23.31 12.99 -12.82
CA GLU A 52 23.13 14.40 -12.48
C GLU A 52 23.15 14.58 -10.96
N LEU A 53 24.09 15.36 -10.45
CA LEU A 53 24.11 15.83 -9.07
C LEU A 53 24.64 17.26 -8.99
N ASP A 54 23.97 18.12 -8.23
CA ASP A 54 24.41 19.50 -7.96
C ASP A 54 24.71 20.33 -9.22
N GLY A 55 23.98 20.09 -10.32
CA GLY A 55 24.08 20.85 -11.57
C GLY A 55 25.22 20.43 -12.50
N VAL A 56 25.83 19.26 -12.25
CA VAL A 56 26.81 18.62 -13.12
C VAL A 56 26.49 17.13 -13.29
N LEU A 57 27.12 16.48 -14.26
CA LEU A 57 27.08 15.03 -14.47
C LEU A 57 28.33 14.40 -13.83
N LEU A 58 28.15 13.71 -12.71
CA LEU A 58 29.17 12.81 -12.15
C LEU A 58 29.39 11.67 -13.15
N SER A 59 30.63 11.25 -13.39
CA SER A 59 30.98 10.44 -14.56
C SER A 59 31.95 9.29 -14.26
N TRP A 60 31.62 8.10 -14.78
CA TRP A 60 32.42 6.89 -14.68
C TRP A 60 32.51 6.14 -16.01
N ALA A 61 33.73 5.79 -16.43
CA ALA A 61 33.97 4.94 -17.59
C ALA A 61 33.83 3.46 -17.22
N VAL A 62 32.78 2.80 -17.70
CA VAL A 62 32.48 1.37 -17.47
C VAL A 62 33.03 0.54 -18.63
N THR A 63 34.12 -0.18 -18.39
CA THR A 63 34.93 -0.79 -19.46
C THR A 63 34.24 -1.90 -20.24
N ARG A 64 33.38 -2.69 -19.58
CA ARG A 64 32.61 -3.78 -20.21
C ARG A 64 31.11 -3.48 -20.27
N GLY A 65 30.75 -2.21 -20.13
CA GLY A 65 29.37 -1.73 -20.09
C GLY A 65 28.54 -2.23 -18.90
N PRO A 66 27.32 -1.70 -18.73
CA PRO A 66 26.38 -2.16 -17.71
C PRO A 66 25.87 -3.58 -17.98
N SER A 67 25.42 -4.28 -16.95
CA SER A 67 24.84 -5.63 -17.06
C SER A 67 23.67 -5.79 -16.10
N THR A 68 22.58 -6.42 -16.55
CA THR A 68 21.42 -6.75 -15.70
C THR A 68 21.64 -8.02 -14.89
N SER A 69 22.79 -8.70 -15.02
CA SER A 69 23.14 -9.84 -14.18
C SER A 69 23.60 -9.38 -12.80
N THR A 70 22.98 -9.91 -11.74
CA THR A 70 23.40 -9.66 -10.34
C THR A 70 24.76 -10.27 -10.00
N LYS A 71 25.29 -11.14 -10.85
CA LYS A 71 26.60 -11.79 -10.68
C LYS A 71 27.76 -10.94 -11.20
N ASP A 72 27.46 -9.98 -12.06
CA ASP A 72 28.50 -9.16 -12.68
C ASP A 72 28.90 -8.01 -11.76
N ARG A 73 30.20 -7.74 -11.71
CA ARG A 73 30.78 -6.55 -11.08
C ARG A 73 31.57 -5.81 -12.15
N ARG A 74 31.06 -4.66 -12.61
CA ARG A 74 31.62 -3.92 -13.74
C ARG A 74 32.55 -2.82 -13.20
N LEU A 75 33.82 -2.86 -13.57
CA LEU A 75 34.77 -1.82 -13.22
C LEU A 75 34.33 -0.49 -13.86
N ALA A 76 34.14 0.52 -13.02
CA ALA A 76 33.70 1.86 -13.35
C ALA A 76 34.77 2.86 -12.87
N VAL A 77 35.54 3.44 -13.79
CA VAL A 77 36.66 4.34 -13.45
C VAL A 77 36.15 5.77 -13.41
N ARG A 78 36.30 6.47 -12.27
CA ARG A 78 35.86 7.87 -12.14
C ARG A 78 36.62 8.76 -13.11
N THR A 79 35.88 9.55 -13.89
CA THR A 79 36.40 10.62 -14.75
C THR A 79 35.97 11.99 -14.23
N GLU A 80 36.43 13.09 -14.84
CA GLU A 80 35.98 14.43 -14.45
C GLU A 80 34.47 14.62 -14.61
N ASP A 81 33.88 15.57 -13.88
CA ASP A 81 32.47 15.92 -14.01
C ASP A 81 32.21 16.63 -15.34
N HIS A 82 31.03 16.42 -15.92
CA HIS A 82 30.64 16.97 -17.22
C HIS A 82 29.51 18.00 -17.05
N PRO A 83 29.38 19.00 -17.93
CA PRO A 83 28.21 19.88 -17.93
C PRO A 83 26.95 19.11 -18.29
N LEU A 84 25.77 19.56 -17.83
CA LEU A 84 24.51 18.88 -18.12
C LEU A 84 24.22 18.80 -19.63
N ASP A 85 24.60 19.83 -20.39
CA ASP A 85 24.44 19.89 -21.85
C ASP A 85 25.22 18.77 -22.57
N TYR A 86 26.26 18.22 -21.93
CA TYR A 86 26.99 17.07 -22.45
C TYR A 86 26.14 15.79 -22.48
N GLY A 87 25.10 15.70 -21.65
CA GLY A 87 24.25 14.51 -21.59
C GLY A 87 23.49 14.24 -22.89
N SER A 88 23.29 15.25 -23.74
CA SER A 88 22.72 15.10 -25.08
C SER A 88 23.76 15.03 -26.19
N PHE A 89 25.05 15.10 -25.86
CA PHE A 89 26.11 15.11 -26.88
C PHE A 89 26.22 13.74 -27.57
N GLU A 90 26.27 13.79 -28.90
CA GLU A 90 26.51 12.66 -29.79
C GLU A 90 27.31 13.16 -31.00
N GLY A 91 28.43 12.51 -31.30
CA GLY A 91 29.34 12.97 -32.35
C GLY A 91 30.72 12.34 -32.29
N THR A 92 31.62 12.80 -33.14
CA THR A 92 33.02 12.35 -33.21
C THR A 92 33.93 13.42 -32.64
N ILE A 93 34.64 13.10 -31.56
CA ILE A 93 35.69 13.94 -30.98
C ILE A 93 36.95 13.75 -31.84
N PRO A 94 37.59 14.83 -32.34
CA PRO A 94 38.72 14.73 -33.26
C PRO A 94 39.89 13.88 -32.71
N LYS A 95 40.56 13.16 -33.60
CA LYS A 95 41.75 12.37 -33.24
C LYS A 95 42.84 13.29 -32.69
N GLY A 96 43.44 12.90 -31.56
CA GLY A 96 44.47 13.69 -30.87
C GLY A 96 43.93 14.63 -29.79
N GLN A 97 42.62 14.88 -29.75
CA GLN A 97 41.96 15.54 -28.62
C GLN A 97 41.78 14.57 -27.44
N TYR A 98 41.61 15.12 -26.23
CA TYR A 98 41.31 14.32 -25.05
C TYR A 98 39.96 13.61 -25.23
N GLY A 99 39.95 12.28 -25.13
CA GLY A 99 38.75 11.50 -25.42
C GLY A 99 38.43 11.35 -26.90
N GLY A 100 39.38 11.58 -27.82
CA GLY A 100 39.17 11.40 -29.26
C GLY A 100 38.57 10.04 -29.63
N GLY A 101 37.48 10.06 -30.40
CA GLY A 101 36.66 8.89 -30.70
C GLY A 101 35.19 9.24 -30.95
N THR A 102 34.40 8.23 -31.33
CA THR A 102 32.97 8.40 -31.57
C THR A 102 32.19 8.20 -30.27
N VAL A 103 31.26 9.10 -29.97
CA VAL A 103 30.38 9.09 -28.81
C VAL A 103 28.93 8.95 -29.29
N MET A 104 28.24 7.91 -28.79
CA MET A 104 26.82 7.65 -29.06
C MET A 104 26.02 7.73 -27.76
N LEU A 105 24.85 8.38 -27.80
CA LEU A 105 23.93 8.36 -26.67
C LEU A 105 23.28 6.97 -26.57
N TRP A 106 23.75 6.16 -25.63
CA TRP A 106 23.38 4.75 -25.50
C TRP A 106 22.19 4.56 -24.56
N ASP A 107 22.04 5.35 -23.52
CA ASP A 107 20.83 5.33 -22.68
C ASP A 107 20.62 6.70 -22.04
N ARG A 108 19.38 7.00 -21.67
CA ARG A 108 19.01 8.22 -20.96
C ARG A 108 17.76 7.98 -20.13
N GLY A 109 17.59 8.78 -19.09
CA GLY A 109 16.38 8.77 -18.29
C GLY A 109 16.55 9.54 -17.00
N THR A 110 15.80 9.14 -15.98
CA THR A 110 15.88 9.72 -14.63
C THR A 110 16.37 8.70 -13.62
N TRP A 111 16.90 9.18 -12.50
CA TRP A 111 17.32 8.34 -11.39
C TRP A 111 16.87 8.87 -10.04
N GLU A 112 16.70 7.94 -9.09
CA GLU A 112 16.28 8.21 -7.73
C GLU A 112 17.33 7.66 -6.74
N PRO A 113 17.82 8.48 -5.79
CA PRO A 113 18.69 7.99 -4.72
C PRO A 113 17.90 7.12 -3.74
N ILE A 114 18.49 6.00 -3.31
CA ILE A 114 18.01 5.22 -2.17
C ILE A 114 18.63 5.74 -0.86
N ASP A 115 19.93 6.05 -0.90
CA ASP A 115 20.68 6.69 0.18
C ASP A 115 20.97 8.18 -0.17
N GLU A 116 21.24 9.03 0.83
CA GLU A 116 21.57 10.45 0.58
C GLU A 116 22.80 10.58 -0.35
N PRO A 117 22.64 11.12 -1.57
CA PRO A 117 23.65 11.00 -2.62
C PRO A 117 24.98 11.69 -2.27
N ARG A 118 24.96 12.82 -1.56
CA ARG A 118 26.21 13.50 -1.18
C ARG A 118 27.08 12.66 -0.25
N GLU A 119 26.46 12.02 0.73
CA GLU A 119 27.14 11.08 1.61
C GLU A 119 27.57 9.83 0.86
N GLY A 120 26.79 9.38 -0.13
CA GLY A 120 27.17 8.27 -1.00
C GLY A 120 28.45 8.50 -1.80
N VAL A 121 28.63 9.70 -2.40
CA VAL A 121 29.88 10.08 -3.09
C VAL A 121 31.05 10.07 -2.10
N LYS A 122 30.85 10.71 -0.94
CA LYS A 122 31.90 10.88 0.08
C LYS A 122 32.36 9.54 0.66
N ASN A 123 31.41 8.68 1.01
CA ASN A 123 31.65 7.40 1.68
C ASN A 123 31.99 6.27 0.69
N GLY A 124 31.82 6.49 -0.61
CA GLY A 124 32.18 5.52 -1.64
C GLY A 124 31.12 4.45 -1.89
N LYS A 125 29.84 4.73 -1.61
CA LYS A 125 28.72 3.81 -1.85
C LYS A 125 27.51 4.59 -2.35
N PHE A 126 27.10 4.37 -3.59
CA PHE A 126 25.93 4.97 -4.21
C PHE A 126 24.90 3.87 -4.47
N HIS A 127 23.70 3.96 -3.89
CA HIS A 127 22.59 3.04 -4.17
C HIS A 127 21.43 3.86 -4.73
N PHE A 128 20.92 3.46 -5.89
CA PHE A 128 19.97 4.24 -6.67
C PHE A 128 19.10 3.37 -7.58
N ILE A 129 17.98 3.93 -8.03
CA ILE A 129 17.05 3.35 -8.99
C ILE A 129 17.17 4.12 -10.32
N LEU A 130 17.22 3.41 -11.44
CA LEU A 130 17.23 3.97 -12.79
C LEU A 130 15.90 3.76 -13.49
N HIS A 131 15.46 4.78 -14.23
CA HIS A 131 14.30 4.80 -15.11
C HIS A 131 14.74 5.19 -16.51
N GLY A 132 15.47 4.30 -17.17
CA GLY A 132 16.06 4.52 -18.50
C GLY A 132 15.20 4.05 -19.67
N GLU A 133 15.68 4.29 -20.88
CA GLU A 133 15.17 3.58 -22.06
C GLU A 133 15.69 2.12 -22.09
N ARG A 134 16.87 1.87 -21.49
CA ARG A 134 17.51 0.53 -21.44
C ARG A 134 17.73 0.05 -20.01
N MET A 135 18.40 0.85 -19.18
CA MET A 135 18.73 0.51 -17.80
C MET A 135 17.56 0.83 -16.86
N HIS A 136 17.07 -0.18 -16.16
CA HIS A 136 15.94 -0.08 -15.23
C HIS A 136 16.30 -0.67 -13.86
N GLY A 137 15.56 -0.28 -12.83
CA GLY A 137 15.59 -0.89 -11.50
C GLY A 137 16.77 -0.45 -10.64
N GLU A 138 17.12 -1.24 -9.62
CA GLU A 138 18.11 -0.93 -8.60
C GLU A 138 19.56 -1.23 -9.02
N TRP A 139 20.46 -0.29 -8.76
CA TRP A 139 21.89 -0.34 -9.06
C TRP A 139 22.73 0.20 -7.91
N VAL A 140 23.97 -0.28 -7.81
CA VAL A 140 24.93 0.21 -6.82
C VAL A 140 26.28 0.51 -7.46
N LEU A 141 26.89 1.61 -7.04
CA LEU A 141 28.29 1.98 -7.27
C LEU A 141 29.06 1.88 -5.93
N ILE A 142 30.13 1.08 -5.88
CA ILE A 142 31.00 0.98 -4.69
C ILE A 142 32.44 1.34 -5.05
N ARG A 143 33.04 2.28 -4.32
CA ARG A 143 34.44 2.68 -4.46
C ARG A 143 35.36 1.63 -3.84
N LEU A 144 36.39 1.24 -4.59
CA LEU A 144 37.44 0.36 -4.11
C LEU A 144 38.44 1.13 -3.25
N LYS A 145 38.90 0.53 -2.15
CA LYS A 145 39.99 1.09 -1.35
C LYS A 145 41.29 1.04 -2.17
N PRO A 146 42.14 2.08 -2.12
CA PRO A 146 43.46 2.02 -2.72
C PRO A 146 44.33 0.98 -2.00
N ASP A 147 45.22 0.30 -2.75
CA ASP A 147 46.26 -0.56 -2.19
C ASP A 147 47.18 0.25 -1.26
N GLU A 148 47.45 -0.25 -0.05
CA GLU A 148 48.41 0.38 0.86
C GLU A 148 49.81 0.46 0.21
N GLY A 149 50.41 1.66 0.20
CA GLY A 149 51.78 1.89 -0.29
C GLY A 149 51.94 2.30 -1.76
N LYS A 150 50.86 2.40 -2.55
CA LYS A 150 50.92 2.96 -3.92
C LYS A 150 50.43 4.41 -3.96
N LYS A 151 51.07 5.27 -4.77
CA LYS A 151 50.56 6.62 -5.07
C LYS A 151 49.08 6.53 -5.46
N ALA A 152 48.26 7.46 -4.97
CA ALA A 152 46.83 7.52 -5.27
C ALA A 152 46.60 7.46 -6.80
N GLY A 153 46.20 6.29 -7.29
CA GLY A 153 45.82 6.07 -8.68
C GLY A 153 44.42 6.62 -8.98
N ARG A 154 43.92 6.32 -10.18
CA ARG A 154 42.54 6.64 -10.58
C ARG A 154 41.53 6.04 -9.60
N GLU A 155 40.51 6.80 -9.24
CA GLU A 155 39.45 6.39 -8.32
C GLU A 155 38.57 5.31 -8.97
N ASN A 156 38.76 4.05 -8.58
CA ASN A 156 38.07 2.90 -9.15
C ASN A 156 36.81 2.56 -8.36
N TRP A 157 35.73 2.31 -9.09
CA TRP A 157 34.43 1.90 -8.56
C TRP A 157 33.96 0.59 -9.21
N LEU A 158 32.98 -0.06 -8.60
CA LEU A 158 32.25 -1.19 -9.16
C LEU A 158 30.78 -0.81 -9.33
N LEU A 159 30.28 -0.88 -10.56
CA LEU A 159 28.86 -0.81 -10.90
C LEU A 159 28.28 -2.23 -10.97
N PHE A 160 27.16 -2.48 -10.31
CA PHE A 160 26.44 -3.74 -10.47
C PHE A 160 24.95 -3.65 -10.17
N LYS A 161 24.21 -4.59 -10.73
CA LYS A 161 22.76 -4.73 -10.61
C LYS A 161 22.39 -5.39 -9.27
N ILE A 162 21.38 -4.84 -8.59
CA ILE A 162 20.73 -5.46 -7.43
C ILE A 162 19.59 -6.35 -7.91
N ALA A 163 19.32 -7.43 -7.15
CA ALA A 163 18.24 -8.37 -7.45
C ALA A 163 16.87 -7.67 -7.34
N ASP A 164 16.21 -7.51 -8.49
CA ASP A 164 14.85 -6.99 -8.64
C ASP A 164 14.22 -7.56 -9.92
N ASP A 165 13.01 -7.09 -10.27
CA ASP A 165 12.25 -7.53 -11.45
C ASP A 165 12.98 -7.30 -12.79
N HIS A 166 13.98 -6.42 -12.83
CA HIS A 166 14.75 -6.09 -14.02
C HIS A 166 16.10 -6.84 -14.09
N ALA A 167 16.43 -7.63 -13.07
CA ALA A 167 17.65 -8.43 -12.99
C ALA A 167 17.53 -9.75 -13.75
N ASN A 168 17.37 -9.67 -15.07
CA ASN A 168 17.07 -10.81 -15.96
C ASN A 168 18.30 -11.44 -16.65
N GLY A 169 19.50 -10.88 -16.45
CA GLY A 169 20.73 -11.37 -17.10
C GLY A 169 20.83 -11.13 -18.61
N ALA A 170 19.95 -10.32 -19.19
CA ALA A 170 20.04 -9.90 -20.59
C ALA A 170 21.35 -9.14 -20.88
N ASP A 171 21.96 -9.43 -22.03
CA ASP A 171 23.14 -8.69 -22.49
C ASP A 171 22.72 -7.34 -23.10
N LEU A 172 22.59 -6.32 -22.25
CA LEU A 172 22.22 -4.98 -22.67
C LEU A 172 23.16 -4.43 -23.75
N VAL A 173 24.46 -4.69 -23.61
CA VAL A 173 25.50 -4.10 -24.45
C VAL A 173 25.48 -4.69 -25.86
N ALA A 174 25.26 -6.00 -25.98
CA ALA A 174 25.19 -6.67 -27.28
C ALA A 174 23.87 -6.40 -28.01
N THR A 175 22.78 -6.20 -27.27
CA THR A 175 21.42 -6.06 -27.85
C THR A 175 21.08 -4.65 -28.32
N HIS A 176 21.86 -3.63 -27.93
CA HIS A 176 21.56 -2.24 -28.24
C HIS A 176 22.75 -1.52 -28.88
N ASP A 177 22.75 -1.48 -30.21
CA ASP A 177 23.84 -0.99 -31.05
C ASP A 177 23.61 0.41 -31.67
N VAL A 178 22.39 0.92 -31.60
CA VAL A 178 22.01 2.27 -32.09
C VAL A 178 21.78 3.28 -30.95
N SER A 179 21.73 4.57 -31.30
CA SER A 179 21.42 5.68 -30.38
C SER A 179 19.96 5.67 -29.95
N VAL A 180 19.70 5.91 -28.65
CA VAL A 180 18.33 6.11 -28.13
C VAL A 180 17.68 7.40 -28.64
N SER A 181 18.49 8.39 -29.03
CA SER A 181 17.97 9.68 -29.49
C SER A 181 17.79 9.73 -31.01
N THR A 182 18.77 9.24 -31.77
CA THR A 182 18.80 9.42 -33.23
C THR A 182 18.59 8.14 -34.02
N GLY A 183 18.64 6.97 -33.38
CA GLY A 183 18.60 5.67 -34.07
C GLY A 183 19.83 5.36 -34.92
N ARG A 184 20.88 6.20 -34.87
CA ARG A 184 22.13 6.00 -35.62
C ARG A 184 23.05 5.02 -34.92
N SER A 185 23.77 4.19 -35.68
CA SER A 185 24.86 3.37 -35.14
C SER A 185 26.13 4.19 -34.87
N MET A 186 27.11 3.60 -34.17
CA MET A 186 28.44 4.22 -33.99
C MET A 186 29.10 4.56 -35.34
N ASP A 187 28.95 3.70 -36.34
CA ASP A 187 29.53 3.91 -37.68
C ASP A 187 28.83 5.04 -38.43
N ASP A 188 27.51 5.16 -38.28
CA ASP A 188 26.72 6.25 -38.87
C ASP A 188 27.12 7.61 -38.28
N ILE A 189 27.32 7.65 -36.96
CA ILE A 189 27.78 8.87 -36.26
C ILE A 189 29.21 9.21 -36.72
N ALA A 190 30.09 8.21 -36.82
CA ALA A 190 31.47 8.40 -37.28
C ALA A 190 31.53 8.97 -38.71
N LYS A 191 30.62 8.54 -39.60
CA LYS A 191 30.49 9.01 -40.99
C LYS A 191 29.70 10.32 -41.13
N GLY A 192 29.15 10.86 -40.05
CA GLY A 192 28.31 12.06 -40.10
C GLY A 192 26.98 11.85 -40.83
N ALA A 193 26.42 10.64 -40.79
CA ALA A 193 25.14 10.34 -41.44
C ALA A 193 24.03 11.26 -40.89
N LYS A 194 23.21 11.78 -41.81
CA LYS A 194 22.06 12.62 -41.47
C LYS A 194 21.07 11.82 -40.64
N VAL A 195 20.50 12.46 -39.61
CA VAL A 195 19.38 11.88 -38.85
C VAL A 195 18.19 11.79 -39.79
N SER A 196 17.69 10.59 -40.05
CA SER A 196 16.44 10.40 -40.80
C SER A 196 15.28 10.94 -39.95
N PRO A 197 14.50 11.92 -40.43
CA PRO A 197 13.34 12.40 -39.69
C PRO A 197 12.34 11.25 -39.52
N LYS A 198 11.86 11.00 -38.29
CA LYS A 198 10.71 10.11 -38.06
C LYS A 198 9.55 10.68 -38.89
N THR A 199 9.21 9.99 -39.97
CA THR A 199 8.06 10.37 -40.81
C THR A 199 6.81 10.20 -39.96
N LYS A 200 6.07 11.28 -39.71
CA LYS A 200 4.74 11.21 -39.08
C LYS A 200 3.84 10.40 -40.00
N LYS A 201 3.66 9.11 -39.72
CA LYS A 201 2.60 8.32 -40.36
C LYS A 201 1.29 8.94 -39.90
N GLN A 202 0.56 9.62 -40.76
CA GLN A 202 -0.79 10.10 -40.45
C GLN A 202 -1.80 9.26 -41.21
N GLY A 203 -2.55 8.44 -40.48
CA GLY A 203 -3.86 7.95 -40.90
C GLY A 203 -3.89 7.10 -42.18
N THR A 204 -2.87 6.30 -42.46
CA THR A 204 -2.83 5.44 -43.67
C THR A 204 -3.68 4.17 -43.56
N MET A 205 -4.16 3.82 -42.35
CA MET A 205 -5.02 2.67 -42.09
C MET A 205 -6.42 3.10 -41.65
N PRO A 206 -7.49 2.33 -41.90
CA PRO A 206 -8.85 2.69 -41.46
C PRO A 206 -8.95 2.74 -39.92
N PRO A 207 -9.87 3.55 -39.36
CA PRO A 207 -10.13 3.55 -37.92
C PRO A 207 -10.50 2.14 -37.42
N PRO A 208 -9.93 1.68 -36.29
CA PRO A 208 -10.29 0.39 -35.71
C PRO A 208 -11.77 0.32 -35.33
N ALA A 209 -12.36 -0.88 -35.45
CA ALA A 209 -13.74 -1.12 -35.01
C ALA A 209 -13.87 -1.03 -33.48
N PHE A 210 -15.09 -0.75 -33.00
CA PHE A 210 -15.42 -0.76 -31.58
C PHE A 210 -15.09 -2.11 -30.93
N ARG A 211 -14.53 -2.07 -29.71
CA ARG A 211 -14.28 -3.24 -28.87
C ARG A 211 -14.93 -3.02 -27.51
N ALA A 212 -15.43 -4.09 -26.89
CA ALA A 212 -16.03 -3.96 -25.57
C ALA A 212 -14.99 -3.49 -24.53
N PRO A 213 -15.23 -2.39 -23.78
CA PRO A 213 -14.29 -1.93 -22.79
C PRO A 213 -14.14 -2.88 -21.60
N GLN A 214 -12.95 -2.90 -21.01
CA GLN A 214 -12.69 -3.57 -19.74
C GLN A 214 -13.30 -2.79 -18.57
N LEU A 215 -13.91 -3.50 -17.63
CA LEU A 215 -14.63 -2.92 -16.49
C LEU A 215 -13.98 -3.30 -15.16
N ALA A 216 -13.91 -2.33 -14.25
CA ALA A 216 -13.37 -2.52 -12.92
C ALA A 216 -14.39 -3.10 -11.92
N THR A 217 -13.90 -3.90 -10.98
CA THR A 217 -14.66 -4.43 -9.85
C THR A 217 -14.55 -3.51 -8.64
N LEU A 218 -15.67 -3.21 -7.97
CA LEU A 218 -15.69 -2.38 -6.76
C LEU A 218 -15.02 -3.11 -5.59
N VAL A 219 -14.11 -2.42 -4.90
CA VAL A 219 -13.45 -2.85 -3.66
C VAL A 219 -13.45 -1.68 -2.67
N ASP A 220 -13.35 -2.00 -1.38
CA ASP A 220 -13.38 -0.99 -0.32
C ASP A 220 -12.08 -0.16 -0.28
N THR A 221 -10.95 -0.81 -0.51
CA THR A 221 -9.63 -0.17 -0.52
C THR A 221 -8.83 -0.57 -1.76
N PRO A 222 -7.95 0.30 -2.28
CA PRO A 222 -7.03 -0.08 -3.34
C PRO A 222 -6.19 -1.29 -2.90
N PRO A 223 -5.91 -2.25 -3.79
CA PRO A 223 -4.97 -3.33 -3.51
C PRO A 223 -3.56 -2.78 -3.25
N THR A 224 -2.79 -3.47 -2.41
CA THR A 224 -1.40 -3.12 -2.10
C THR A 224 -0.41 -3.86 -3.01
N GLY A 225 0.83 -3.37 -3.05
CA GLY A 225 1.95 -4.03 -3.75
C GLY A 225 2.30 -3.41 -5.11
N ASN A 226 3.54 -3.64 -5.56
CA ASN A 226 4.09 -3.03 -6.77
C ASN A 226 3.57 -3.65 -8.07
N ASP A 227 2.79 -4.72 -7.99
CA ASP A 227 2.15 -5.33 -9.16
C ASP A 227 0.92 -4.56 -9.65
N TRP A 228 0.54 -3.48 -8.96
CA TRP A 228 -0.62 -2.67 -9.28
C TRP A 228 -0.19 -1.27 -9.73
N LEU A 229 -0.82 -0.81 -10.82
CA LEU A 229 -0.77 0.56 -11.30
C LEU A 229 -2.05 1.25 -10.84
N HIS A 230 -1.91 2.33 -10.08
CA HIS A 230 -3.02 3.10 -9.54
C HIS A 230 -3.19 4.39 -10.33
N GLU A 231 -4.41 4.63 -10.78
CA GLU A 231 -4.79 5.79 -11.58
C GLU A 231 -5.93 6.55 -10.88
N THR A 232 -6.02 7.85 -11.14
CA THR A 232 -7.17 8.64 -10.74
C THR A 232 -8.43 8.05 -11.36
N LYS A 233 -9.46 7.85 -10.54
CA LYS A 233 -10.80 7.58 -11.06
C LYS A 233 -11.38 8.90 -11.55
N TYR A 234 -11.40 9.07 -12.86
CA TYR A 234 -12.01 10.22 -13.50
C TYR A 234 -13.54 10.07 -13.52
N ASP A 235 -14.22 11.20 -13.33
CA ASP A 235 -15.68 11.31 -13.34
C ASP A 235 -16.14 11.87 -14.68
N GLY A 236 -16.59 11.00 -15.58
CA GLY A 236 -16.88 11.37 -16.96
C GLY A 236 -17.60 10.29 -17.78
N TYR A 237 -17.50 10.43 -19.12
CA TYR A 237 -17.96 9.43 -20.08
C TYR A 237 -16.77 8.63 -20.62
N ARG A 238 -16.81 7.32 -20.37
CA ARG A 238 -15.90 6.35 -20.98
C ARG A 238 -16.03 6.38 -22.51
N ALA A 239 -14.91 6.56 -23.21
CA ALA A 239 -14.86 6.60 -24.66
C ALA A 239 -13.69 5.78 -25.24
N LEU A 240 -13.95 5.09 -26.36
CA LEU A 240 -12.90 4.55 -27.23
C LEU A 240 -12.67 5.50 -28.40
N LEU A 241 -11.46 6.04 -28.50
CA LEU A 241 -11.03 6.90 -29.60
C LEU A 241 -10.36 6.03 -30.67
N ALA A 242 -11.05 5.82 -31.79
CA ALA A 242 -10.56 5.05 -32.92
C ALA A 242 -10.00 5.99 -33.99
N VAL A 243 -8.69 6.00 -34.16
CA VAL A 243 -7.94 6.89 -35.07
C VAL A 243 -7.52 6.12 -36.32
N GLY A 244 -7.72 6.71 -37.49
CA GLY A 244 -7.30 6.15 -38.78
C GLY A 244 -7.91 6.91 -39.96
N GLY A 245 -7.36 6.75 -41.16
CA GLY A 245 -7.90 7.34 -42.39
C GLY A 245 -7.92 8.86 -42.38
N GLY A 246 -7.02 9.50 -41.60
CA GLY A 246 -7.00 10.95 -41.37
C GLY A 246 -8.13 11.50 -40.50
N LYS A 247 -8.88 10.63 -39.81
CA LYS A 247 -9.99 11.01 -38.92
C LYS A 247 -9.92 10.24 -37.59
N ALA A 248 -10.79 10.61 -36.65
CA ALA A 248 -11.04 9.84 -35.45
C ALA A 248 -12.54 9.71 -35.19
N LEU A 249 -12.93 8.56 -34.63
CA LEU A 249 -14.28 8.28 -34.15
C LEU A 249 -14.24 8.12 -32.62
N ALA A 250 -15.28 8.58 -31.94
CA ALA A 250 -15.40 8.47 -30.49
C ALA A 250 -16.63 7.63 -30.10
N TYR A 251 -16.38 6.37 -29.72
CA TYR A 251 -17.43 5.46 -29.30
C TYR A 251 -17.64 5.53 -27.80
N THR A 252 -18.89 5.62 -27.36
CA THR A 252 -19.26 5.46 -25.94
C THR A 252 -18.99 4.04 -25.44
N ARG A 253 -19.09 3.83 -24.13
CA ARG A 253 -18.99 2.51 -23.49
C ARG A 253 -19.86 1.42 -24.14
N SER A 254 -21.04 1.76 -24.66
CA SER A 254 -21.98 0.83 -25.28
C SER A 254 -21.82 0.72 -26.80
N GLY A 255 -20.88 1.45 -27.39
CA GLY A 255 -20.57 1.43 -28.82
C GLY A 255 -21.33 2.47 -29.65
N LEU A 256 -22.09 3.38 -29.03
CA LEU A 256 -22.71 4.49 -29.75
C LEU A 256 -21.64 5.46 -30.26
N ASP A 257 -21.74 5.87 -31.52
CA ASP A 257 -20.87 6.90 -32.10
C ASP A 257 -21.31 8.28 -31.61
N TRP A 258 -20.48 8.89 -30.76
CA TRP A 258 -20.68 10.23 -30.20
C TRP A 258 -19.60 11.20 -30.72
N THR A 259 -19.05 10.95 -31.90
CA THR A 259 -17.99 11.77 -32.52
C THR A 259 -18.38 13.25 -32.59
N GLU A 260 -19.62 13.57 -32.96
CA GLU A 260 -20.10 14.96 -33.00
C GLU A 260 -20.19 15.60 -31.62
N LYS A 261 -20.66 14.87 -30.61
CA LYS A 261 -20.72 15.35 -29.22
C LYS A 261 -19.33 15.56 -28.62
N PHE A 262 -18.34 14.80 -29.08
CA PHE A 262 -16.95 14.86 -28.65
C PHE A 262 -16.02 15.49 -29.70
N ALA A 263 -16.54 16.40 -30.54
CA ALA A 263 -15.85 16.89 -31.73
C ALA A 263 -14.44 17.46 -31.45
N SER A 264 -14.25 18.20 -30.35
CA SER A 264 -12.94 18.76 -29.99
C SER A 264 -11.91 17.68 -29.64
N VAL A 265 -12.33 16.63 -28.94
CA VAL A 265 -11.48 15.46 -28.61
C VAL A 265 -11.19 14.64 -29.86
N ALA A 266 -12.20 14.40 -30.71
CA ALA A 266 -12.04 13.67 -31.96
C ALA A 266 -11.05 14.37 -32.91
N ALA A 267 -11.14 15.70 -33.02
CA ALA A 267 -10.20 16.49 -33.82
C ALA A 267 -8.76 16.37 -33.30
N ALA A 268 -8.56 16.44 -31.98
CA ALA A 268 -7.24 16.24 -31.38
C ALA A 268 -6.70 14.81 -31.59
N ALA A 269 -7.55 13.80 -31.45
CA ALA A 269 -7.18 12.40 -31.67
C ALA A 269 -6.82 12.13 -33.15
N ALA A 270 -7.49 12.76 -34.11
CA ALA A 270 -7.19 12.64 -35.54
C ALA A 270 -5.79 13.18 -35.89
N ALA A 271 -5.24 14.09 -35.08
CA ALA A 271 -3.91 14.68 -35.29
C ALA A 271 -2.75 13.80 -34.77
N LEU A 272 -3.04 12.69 -34.07
CA LEU A 272 -2.01 11.82 -33.50
C LEU A 272 -1.08 11.25 -34.58
N PRO A 273 0.23 11.13 -34.31
CA PRO A 273 1.23 10.69 -35.28
C PRO A 273 1.26 9.16 -35.43
N CYS A 274 0.15 8.56 -35.86
CA CYS A 274 0.01 7.12 -36.09
C CYS A 274 -0.75 6.79 -37.39
N ALA A 275 -0.53 5.60 -37.94
CA ALA A 275 -1.30 5.06 -39.07
C ALA A 275 -2.72 4.66 -38.64
N SER A 276 -2.84 4.01 -37.47
CA SER A 276 -4.09 3.77 -36.75
C SER A 276 -3.83 3.64 -35.24
N ALA A 277 -4.86 3.89 -34.42
CA ALA A 277 -4.81 3.62 -32.98
C ALA A 277 -6.22 3.39 -32.41
N LEU A 278 -6.30 2.59 -31.35
CA LEU A 278 -7.51 2.46 -30.53
C LEU A 278 -7.16 2.79 -29.07
N VAL A 279 -7.50 4.01 -28.64
CA VAL A 279 -7.21 4.52 -27.30
C VAL A 279 -8.45 4.40 -26.42
N ASP A 280 -8.25 3.91 -25.20
CA ASP A 280 -9.29 3.86 -24.19
C ASP A 280 -9.12 5.03 -23.23
N ALA A 281 -10.15 5.88 -23.13
CA ALA A 281 -10.08 7.17 -22.49
C ALA A 281 -11.33 7.51 -21.67
N GLU A 282 -11.20 8.46 -20.74
CA GLU A 282 -12.33 9.07 -20.04
C GLU A 282 -12.46 10.52 -20.50
N ILE A 283 -13.64 10.89 -21.00
CA ILE A 283 -13.96 12.26 -21.39
C ILE A 283 -14.62 12.97 -20.21
N CYS A 284 -14.05 14.11 -19.80
CA CYS A 284 -14.42 14.86 -18.61
C CYS A 284 -14.64 16.33 -18.94
N ALA A 285 -15.34 17.05 -18.07
CA ALA A 285 -15.21 18.49 -17.94
C ALA A 285 -14.57 18.79 -16.57
N LEU A 286 -13.74 19.82 -16.51
CA LEU A 286 -12.98 20.18 -15.30
C LEU A 286 -13.60 21.41 -14.64
N ASP A 287 -13.61 21.43 -13.31
CA ASP A 287 -13.95 22.62 -12.53
C ASP A 287 -12.78 23.63 -12.48
N GLY A 288 -12.97 24.73 -11.75
CA GLY A 288 -11.96 25.79 -11.60
C GLY A 288 -10.66 25.34 -10.92
N ASP A 289 -10.70 24.23 -10.17
CA ASP A 289 -9.54 23.60 -9.52
C ASP A 289 -8.94 22.49 -10.39
N GLY A 290 -9.47 22.26 -11.60
CA GLY A 290 -9.01 21.22 -12.52
C GLY A 290 -9.53 19.81 -12.20
N ARG A 291 -10.59 19.68 -11.39
CA ARG A 291 -11.15 18.37 -11.00
C ARG A 291 -12.25 17.93 -11.97
N PRO A 292 -12.31 16.65 -12.36
CA PRO A 292 -13.41 16.13 -13.17
C PRO A 292 -14.76 16.28 -12.46
N SER A 293 -15.76 16.79 -13.18
CA SER A 293 -17.13 16.94 -12.68
C SER A 293 -18.12 16.47 -13.73
N PHE A 294 -18.90 15.44 -13.38
CA PHE A 294 -19.93 14.91 -14.26
C PHE A 294 -21.02 15.94 -14.58
N GLY A 295 -21.46 16.73 -13.59
CA GLY A 295 -22.47 17.77 -13.81
C GLY A 295 -22.00 18.82 -14.82
N LEU A 296 -20.74 19.26 -14.72
CA LEU A 296 -20.15 20.18 -15.70
C LEU A 296 -20.05 19.54 -17.09
N LEU A 297 -19.75 18.23 -17.16
CA LEU A 297 -19.69 17.52 -18.43
C LEU A 297 -21.06 17.47 -19.12
N GLN A 298 -22.13 17.20 -18.37
CA GLN A 298 -23.49 17.22 -18.94
C GLN A 298 -23.86 18.60 -19.47
N ALA A 299 -23.52 19.67 -18.74
CA ALA A 299 -23.74 21.04 -19.21
C ALA A 299 -22.93 21.34 -20.48
N ALA A 300 -21.63 20.97 -20.51
CA ALA A 300 -20.75 21.18 -21.65
C ALA A 300 -21.23 20.45 -22.92
N LEU A 301 -21.78 19.24 -22.79
CA LEU A 301 -22.34 18.49 -23.92
C LEU A 301 -23.67 19.07 -24.43
N LYS A 302 -24.42 19.79 -23.60
CA LYS A 302 -25.71 20.38 -23.97
C LYS A 302 -25.55 21.78 -24.56
N ASP A 303 -24.78 22.64 -23.90
CA ASP A 303 -24.68 24.06 -24.21
C ASP A 303 -23.42 24.43 -24.99
N GLY A 304 -22.52 23.46 -25.18
CA GLY A 304 -21.16 23.72 -25.59
C GLY A 304 -20.29 24.13 -24.40
N GLY A 305 -19.09 23.58 -24.33
CA GLY A 305 -18.14 23.87 -23.26
C GLY A 305 -16.85 23.08 -23.40
N PRO A 306 -15.80 23.43 -22.64
CA PRO A 306 -14.54 22.71 -22.69
C PRO A 306 -14.69 21.30 -22.13
N ILE A 307 -14.27 20.31 -22.92
CA ILE A 307 -14.13 18.92 -22.51
C ILE A 307 -12.69 18.47 -22.72
N VAL A 308 -12.23 17.54 -21.91
CA VAL A 308 -10.90 16.92 -21.97
C VAL A 308 -11.01 15.41 -22.02
N ALA A 309 -9.99 14.74 -22.55
CA ALA A 309 -9.93 13.29 -22.59
C ALA A 309 -8.63 12.80 -21.94
N PHE A 310 -8.75 11.89 -20.97
CA PHE A 310 -7.62 11.22 -20.34
C PHE A 310 -7.49 9.80 -20.88
N GLY A 311 -6.55 9.57 -21.79
CA GLY A 311 -6.22 8.24 -22.32
C GLY A 311 -5.45 7.42 -21.29
N PHE A 312 -5.98 6.26 -20.89
CA PHE A 312 -5.39 5.41 -19.86
C PHE A 312 -5.03 3.99 -20.33
N ASP A 313 -5.40 3.58 -21.54
CA ASP A 313 -4.96 2.31 -22.15
C ASP A 313 -4.90 2.39 -23.69
N LEU A 314 -4.13 1.52 -24.32
CA LEU A 314 -3.94 1.43 -25.77
C LEU A 314 -4.16 -0.01 -26.24
N LEU A 315 -5.22 -0.22 -27.04
CA LEU A 315 -5.66 -1.54 -27.47
C LEU A 315 -5.05 -1.93 -28.83
N GLU A 316 -4.78 -0.95 -29.68
CA GLU A 316 -4.19 -1.15 -31.00
C GLU A 316 -3.30 0.05 -31.37
N HIS A 317 -2.18 -0.21 -32.06
CA HIS A 317 -1.30 0.82 -32.60
C HIS A 317 -0.69 0.38 -33.94
N ASP A 318 -0.84 1.18 -34.99
CA ASP A 318 -0.34 0.91 -36.35
C ASP A 318 -0.72 -0.49 -36.88
N GLY A 319 -1.95 -0.92 -36.59
CA GLY A 319 -2.48 -2.25 -36.98
C GLY A 319 -2.03 -3.42 -36.09
N ILE A 320 -1.25 -3.16 -35.04
CA ILE A 320 -0.80 -4.18 -34.07
C ILE A 320 -1.78 -4.21 -32.89
N ASP A 321 -2.41 -5.37 -32.64
CA ASP A 321 -3.25 -5.60 -31.46
C ASP A 321 -2.38 -5.78 -30.20
N LEU A 322 -2.55 -4.86 -29.25
CA LEU A 322 -1.80 -4.84 -27.99
C LEU A 322 -2.57 -5.48 -26.83
N THR A 323 -3.82 -5.92 -27.02
CA THR A 323 -4.67 -6.40 -25.92
C THR A 323 -4.09 -7.59 -25.15
N LYS A 324 -3.20 -8.38 -25.76
CA LYS A 324 -2.52 -9.51 -25.10
C LYS A 324 -1.26 -9.10 -24.33
N ALA A 325 -0.69 -7.93 -24.59
CA ALA A 325 0.51 -7.44 -23.92
C ALA A 325 0.21 -7.04 -22.47
N PRO A 326 1.21 -7.10 -21.55
CA PRO A 326 1.12 -6.52 -20.21
C PRO A 326 0.65 -5.07 -20.21
N LEU A 327 -0.07 -4.65 -19.18
CA LEU A 327 -0.54 -3.26 -19.04
C LEU A 327 0.62 -2.26 -19.07
N THR A 328 1.77 -2.58 -18.47
CA THR A 328 2.96 -1.73 -18.48
C THR A 328 3.44 -1.39 -19.88
N GLU A 329 3.46 -2.37 -20.79
CA GLU A 329 3.84 -2.18 -22.19
C GLU A 329 2.83 -1.31 -22.93
N ARG A 330 1.53 -1.56 -22.72
CA ARG A 330 0.45 -0.76 -23.34
C ARG A 330 0.50 0.69 -22.86
N LYS A 331 0.73 0.94 -21.56
CA LYS A 331 0.85 2.30 -21.03
C LYS A 331 2.11 3.01 -21.52
N ALA A 332 3.25 2.32 -21.67
CA ALA A 332 4.46 2.89 -22.24
C ALA A 332 4.27 3.31 -23.72
N ALA A 333 3.61 2.46 -24.51
CA ALA A 333 3.24 2.77 -25.88
C ALA A 333 2.26 3.97 -25.95
N LEU A 334 1.26 4.00 -25.07
CA LEU A 334 0.31 5.10 -24.98
C LEU A 334 0.97 6.43 -24.59
N ALA A 335 1.85 6.42 -23.59
CA ALA A 335 2.58 7.61 -23.16
C ALA A 335 3.43 8.18 -24.31
N THR A 336 4.06 7.30 -25.11
CA THR A 336 4.81 7.70 -26.30
C THR A 336 3.90 8.31 -27.36
N LEU A 337 2.74 7.70 -27.63
CA LEU A 337 1.77 8.20 -28.61
C LEU A 337 1.19 9.57 -28.22
N LEU A 338 0.96 9.79 -26.92
CA LEU A 338 0.33 11.00 -26.39
C LEU A 338 1.32 12.07 -25.92
N ALA A 339 2.64 11.84 -25.99
CA ALA A 339 3.66 12.76 -25.48
C ALA A 339 3.53 14.20 -26.02
N ASP A 340 3.23 14.32 -27.31
CA ASP A 340 3.03 15.60 -28.01
C ASP A 340 1.57 15.76 -28.49
N ALA A 341 0.62 15.07 -27.86
CA ALA A 341 -0.79 15.17 -28.25
C ALA A 341 -1.31 16.61 -28.01
N PRO A 342 -2.07 17.19 -28.95
CA PRO A 342 -2.67 18.49 -28.73
C PRO A 342 -3.78 18.40 -27.67
N SER A 343 -3.93 19.49 -26.90
CA SER A 343 -5.12 19.69 -26.07
C SER A 343 -6.39 19.54 -26.93
N PRO A 344 -7.45 18.88 -26.44
CA PRO A 344 -7.67 18.52 -25.04
C PRO A 344 -7.44 17.03 -24.72
N LEU A 345 -6.48 16.38 -25.37
CA LEU A 345 -6.13 14.96 -25.14
C LEU A 345 -4.88 14.82 -24.26
N PHE A 346 -4.99 14.07 -23.16
CA PHE A 346 -3.94 13.90 -22.16
C PHE A 346 -3.71 12.43 -21.84
N TYR A 347 -2.47 12.09 -21.46
CA TYR A 347 -2.14 10.78 -20.89
C TYR A 347 -2.55 10.72 -19.41
N ALA A 348 -3.21 9.64 -19.01
CA ALA A 348 -3.55 9.38 -17.62
C ALA A 348 -2.36 8.77 -16.87
N GLU A 349 -1.73 9.60 -16.04
CA GLU A 349 -0.64 9.19 -15.16
C GLU A 349 -1.04 8.09 -14.18
N HIS A 350 -0.04 7.35 -13.70
CA HIS A 350 -0.23 6.28 -12.73
C HIS A 350 0.91 6.20 -11.72
N VAL A 351 0.62 5.66 -10.55
CA VAL A 351 1.60 5.33 -9.51
C VAL A 351 1.72 3.81 -9.42
N ARG A 352 2.95 3.28 -9.39
CA ARG A 352 3.19 1.85 -9.13
C ARG A 352 3.25 1.61 -7.62
N GLY A 353 2.36 0.76 -7.11
CA GLY A 353 2.16 0.59 -5.67
C GLY A 353 1.69 1.87 -4.98
N GLY A 354 1.62 1.87 -3.64
CA GLY A 354 1.24 3.05 -2.87
C GLY A 354 -0.19 3.56 -3.13
N GLY A 355 -1.08 2.70 -3.65
CA GLY A 355 -2.45 3.05 -4.01
C GLY A 355 -3.26 3.61 -2.85
N GLU A 356 -2.99 3.18 -1.62
CA GLU A 356 -3.59 3.70 -0.40
C GLU A 356 -3.27 5.18 -0.15
N ARG A 357 -2.03 5.60 -0.44
CA ARG A 357 -1.63 7.02 -0.31
C ARG A 357 -2.29 7.86 -1.39
N MET A 358 -2.31 7.35 -2.63
CA MET A 358 -2.98 8.00 -3.74
C MET A 358 -4.47 8.17 -3.45
N PHE A 359 -5.12 7.13 -2.93
CA PHE A 359 -6.53 7.15 -2.59
C PHE A 359 -6.83 8.15 -1.47
N ALA A 360 -6.07 8.14 -0.37
CA ALA A 360 -6.24 9.12 0.70
C ALA A 360 -6.04 10.56 0.21
N ALA A 361 -5.02 10.82 -0.60
CA ALA A 361 -4.75 12.14 -1.17
C ALA A 361 -5.87 12.60 -2.11
N LEU A 362 -6.33 11.74 -3.02
CA LEU A 362 -7.41 12.04 -3.95
C LEU A 362 -8.74 12.28 -3.22
N CYS A 363 -9.06 11.48 -2.20
CA CYS A 363 -10.25 11.69 -1.39
C CYS A 363 -10.20 13.00 -0.59
N GLY A 364 -9.05 13.31 0.02
CA GLY A 364 -8.85 14.60 0.70
C GLY A 364 -8.94 15.81 -0.24
N ALA A 365 -8.60 15.62 -1.51
CA ALA A 365 -8.70 16.64 -2.55
C ALA A 365 -10.05 16.65 -3.30
N GLY A 366 -11.03 15.83 -2.88
CA GLY A 366 -12.38 15.82 -3.45
C GLY A 366 -12.52 15.11 -4.81
N TYR A 367 -11.55 14.29 -5.20
CA TYR A 367 -11.66 13.43 -6.39
C TYR A 367 -12.55 12.20 -6.12
N GLU A 368 -12.99 11.53 -7.19
CA GLU A 368 -13.94 10.42 -7.07
C GLU A 368 -13.33 9.15 -6.45
N GLY A 369 -12.04 8.88 -6.69
CA GLY A 369 -11.37 7.70 -6.18
C GLY A 369 -10.17 7.24 -7.01
N VAL A 370 -9.88 5.94 -6.94
CA VAL A 370 -8.75 5.29 -7.63
C VAL A 370 -9.23 4.08 -8.44
N VAL A 371 -8.65 3.90 -9.62
CA VAL A 371 -8.71 2.64 -10.39
C VAL A 371 -7.34 1.97 -10.32
N SER A 372 -7.31 0.75 -9.79
CA SER A 372 -6.10 -0.06 -9.64
C SER A 372 -6.10 -1.19 -10.66
N LYS A 373 -5.04 -1.27 -11.45
CA LYS A 373 -4.94 -2.23 -12.57
C LYS A 373 -3.68 -3.08 -12.41
N ARG A 374 -3.77 -4.40 -12.58
CA ARG A 374 -2.60 -5.31 -12.57
C ARG A 374 -1.64 -4.94 -13.70
N ALA A 375 -0.38 -4.69 -13.35
CA ALA A 375 0.69 -4.27 -14.24
C ALA A 375 0.99 -5.29 -15.35
N ASP A 376 0.87 -6.57 -15.04
CA ASP A 376 1.15 -7.71 -15.93
C ASP A 376 -0.06 -8.20 -16.74
N ALA A 377 -1.26 -7.64 -16.50
CA ALA A 377 -2.49 -8.22 -17.02
C ALA A 377 -2.81 -7.79 -18.47
N PRO A 378 -3.31 -8.71 -19.30
CA PRO A 378 -3.85 -8.38 -20.62
C PRO A 378 -5.16 -7.59 -20.50
N TYR A 379 -5.50 -6.88 -21.57
CA TYR A 379 -6.79 -6.20 -21.71
C TYR A 379 -7.89 -7.21 -22.10
N ARG A 380 -9.01 -7.20 -21.39
CA ARG A 380 -10.18 -8.06 -21.67
C ARG A 380 -11.48 -7.28 -21.51
N GLY A 381 -12.28 -7.26 -22.57
CA GLY A 381 -13.61 -6.65 -22.52
C GLY A 381 -14.50 -7.31 -21.48
N GLY A 382 -15.25 -6.48 -20.73
CA GLY A 382 -16.09 -6.94 -19.62
C GLY A 382 -15.44 -6.78 -18.24
N ARG A 383 -16.16 -7.21 -17.19
CA ARG A 383 -15.74 -7.02 -15.80
C ARG A 383 -14.72 -8.08 -15.37
N THR A 384 -13.60 -7.63 -14.81
CA THR A 384 -12.51 -8.51 -14.35
C THR A 384 -12.09 -8.17 -12.92
N LYS A 385 -11.30 -9.04 -12.30
CA LYS A 385 -10.66 -8.78 -11.00
C LYS A 385 -9.26 -8.17 -11.12
N VAL A 386 -8.76 -7.99 -12.34
CA VAL A 386 -7.46 -7.37 -12.60
C VAL A 386 -7.55 -5.85 -12.72
N TRP A 387 -8.77 -5.31 -12.85
CA TRP A 387 -9.08 -3.89 -12.66
C TRP A 387 -10.02 -3.76 -11.46
N LEU A 388 -9.60 -2.98 -10.47
CA LEU A 388 -10.34 -2.73 -9.24
C LEU A 388 -10.61 -1.22 -9.12
N LYS A 389 -11.77 -0.82 -8.59
CA LYS A 389 -12.10 0.58 -8.34
C LYS A 389 -12.43 0.77 -6.86
N SER A 390 -11.88 1.81 -6.26
CA SER A 390 -12.17 2.26 -4.89
C SER A 390 -12.67 3.69 -4.97
N LYS A 391 -13.79 4.01 -4.30
CA LYS A 391 -14.44 5.33 -4.38
C LYS A 391 -14.35 6.06 -3.05
N CYS A 392 -14.12 7.36 -3.09
CA CYS A 392 -14.01 8.21 -1.90
C CYS A 392 -15.34 8.42 -1.18
N THR A 393 -16.42 8.46 -1.96
CA THR A 393 -17.80 8.57 -1.47
C THR A 393 -18.63 7.45 -2.08
N HIS A 394 -19.68 7.01 -1.38
CA HIS A 394 -20.59 6.05 -1.95
C HIS A 394 -21.40 6.72 -3.05
N ARG A 395 -21.04 6.45 -4.30
CA ARG A 395 -21.70 6.97 -5.49
C ARG A 395 -22.08 5.83 -6.41
N GLN A 396 -23.33 5.78 -6.85
CA GLN A 396 -23.84 4.70 -7.68
C GLN A 396 -24.94 5.19 -8.62
N GLU A 397 -25.18 4.41 -9.65
CA GLU A 397 -26.33 4.50 -10.52
C GLU A 397 -27.58 3.87 -9.86
N PHE A 398 -28.71 4.51 -10.08
CA PHE A 398 -30.05 4.08 -9.68
C PHE A 398 -31.01 4.30 -10.84
N VAL A 399 -32.02 3.45 -10.97
CA VAL A 399 -33.15 3.67 -11.88
C VAL A 399 -34.17 4.56 -11.18
N ILE A 400 -34.68 5.58 -11.87
CA ILE A 400 -35.77 6.40 -11.35
C ILE A 400 -37.09 5.66 -11.58
N GLY A 401 -37.77 5.29 -10.49
CA GLY A 401 -39.08 4.61 -10.53
C GLY A 401 -40.26 5.51 -10.18
N GLY A 402 -40.00 6.73 -9.73
CA GLY A 402 -41.04 7.72 -9.44
C GLY A 402 -40.48 9.02 -8.88
N TRP A 403 -41.37 9.93 -8.51
CA TRP A 403 -41.04 11.17 -7.81
C TRP A 403 -42.12 11.51 -6.77
N ALA A 404 -41.75 12.24 -5.73
CA ALA A 404 -42.67 12.70 -4.70
C ALA A 404 -42.97 14.19 -4.87
N ALA A 405 -44.25 14.60 -4.80
CA ALA A 405 -44.63 16.00 -4.98
C ALA A 405 -44.15 16.90 -3.82
N SER A 406 -43.77 18.14 -4.17
CA SER A 406 -43.37 19.17 -3.20
C SER A 406 -44.57 19.85 -2.56
N GLU A 407 -44.52 20.03 -1.23
CA GLU A 407 -45.52 20.84 -0.50
C GLU A 407 -45.44 22.34 -0.85
N LYS A 408 -44.31 22.79 -1.39
CA LYS A 408 -44.01 24.20 -1.66
C LYS A 408 -44.10 24.57 -3.15
N GLY A 409 -44.68 23.71 -3.99
CA GLY A 409 -44.94 24.02 -5.41
C GLY A 409 -43.72 24.08 -6.34
N ARG A 410 -42.51 23.73 -5.86
CA ARG A 410 -41.25 23.77 -6.63
C ARG A 410 -41.05 22.54 -7.55
N GLY A 411 -42.11 22.06 -8.21
CA GLY A 411 -42.09 20.79 -8.96
C GLY A 411 -42.15 19.57 -8.02
N PHE A 412 -41.10 18.74 -8.00
CA PHE A 412 -41.00 17.57 -7.12
C PHE A 412 -40.09 17.81 -5.91
N ALA A 413 -40.35 17.12 -4.79
CA ALA A 413 -39.54 17.15 -3.58
C ALA A 413 -38.37 16.16 -3.63
N SER A 414 -38.58 14.99 -4.22
CA SER A 414 -37.54 13.95 -4.35
C SER A 414 -37.83 12.97 -5.48
N LEU A 415 -36.79 12.32 -5.97
CA LEU A 415 -36.90 11.15 -6.86
C LEU A 415 -36.89 9.87 -6.03
N LEU A 416 -37.68 8.88 -6.45
CA LEU A 416 -37.71 7.54 -5.89
C LEU A 416 -36.75 6.65 -6.68
N LEU A 417 -35.78 6.08 -5.99
CA LEU A 417 -34.66 5.34 -6.58
C LEU A 417 -34.87 3.83 -6.49
N GLY A 418 -34.38 3.11 -7.48
CA GLY A 418 -34.35 1.66 -7.50
C GLY A 418 -33.10 1.05 -8.09
N VAL A 419 -32.92 -0.23 -7.83
CA VAL A 419 -31.87 -1.07 -8.42
C VAL A 419 -32.47 -2.40 -8.86
N HIS A 420 -32.05 -2.94 -10.00
CA HIS A 420 -32.53 -4.24 -10.45
C HIS A 420 -31.93 -5.36 -9.60
N GLU A 421 -32.81 -6.25 -9.15
CA GLU A 421 -32.49 -7.53 -8.52
C GLU A 421 -33.24 -8.66 -9.25
N THR A 422 -33.04 -9.91 -8.82
CA THR A 422 -33.66 -11.09 -9.44
C THR A 422 -35.17 -11.02 -9.50
N ASP A 423 -35.82 -10.39 -8.51
CA ASP A 423 -37.27 -10.34 -8.36
C ASP A 423 -37.91 -9.05 -8.91
N GLY A 424 -37.13 -8.21 -9.62
CA GLY A 424 -37.59 -6.95 -10.20
C GLY A 424 -36.84 -5.72 -9.69
N LEU A 425 -37.40 -4.53 -9.87
CA LEU A 425 -36.77 -3.29 -9.42
C LEU A 425 -36.99 -3.11 -7.91
N ARG A 426 -35.96 -3.29 -7.09
CA ARG A 426 -36.06 -3.07 -5.65
C ARG A 426 -35.96 -1.58 -5.34
N TYR A 427 -36.81 -1.11 -4.43
CA TYR A 427 -36.75 0.24 -3.89
C TYR A 427 -35.46 0.49 -3.09
N ALA A 428 -34.78 1.60 -3.37
CA ALA A 428 -33.49 1.94 -2.80
C ALA A 428 -33.49 3.29 -2.04
N GLY A 429 -34.65 3.94 -1.88
CA GLY A 429 -34.79 5.19 -1.14
C GLY A 429 -35.15 6.40 -2.00
N HIS A 430 -34.90 7.59 -1.45
CA HIS A 430 -35.22 8.87 -2.08
C HIS A 430 -33.99 9.75 -2.22
N VAL A 431 -33.99 10.63 -3.21
CA VAL A 431 -33.01 11.73 -3.34
C VAL A 431 -33.74 13.05 -3.52
N GLY A 432 -33.54 13.98 -2.58
CA GLY A 432 -34.22 15.28 -2.53
C GLY A 432 -33.30 16.50 -2.64
N THR A 433 -31.99 16.27 -2.77
CA THR A 433 -30.96 17.32 -2.87
C THR A 433 -30.14 17.13 -4.15
N GLY A 434 -29.35 18.13 -4.55
CA GLY A 434 -28.53 18.10 -5.76
C GLY A 434 -29.24 18.58 -7.04
N PHE A 435 -30.39 19.24 -6.90
CA PHE A 435 -31.13 19.83 -8.03
C PHE A 435 -30.94 21.35 -8.05
N ASP A 436 -30.41 21.89 -9.14
CA ASP A 436 -30.57 23.31 -9.48
C ASP A 436 -31.89 23.53 -10.25
N ASP A 437 -32.31 24.78 -10.43
CA ASP A 437 -33.61 25.10 -11.04
C ASP A 437 -33.72 24.56 -12.48
N ARG A 438 -32.60 24.49 -13.20
CA ARG A 438 -32.53 23.99 -14.56
C ARG A 438 -32.68 22.47 -14.63
N THR A 439 -31.99 21.76 -13.75
CA THR A 439 -32.06 20.31 -13.59
C THR A 439 -33.46 19.89 -13.17
N LEU A 440 -34.07 20.65 -12.26
CA LEU A 440 -35.42 20.38 -11.80
C LEU A 440 -36.46 20.54 -12.92
N ALA A 441 -36.34 21.59 -13.74
CA ALA A 441 -37.19 21.77 -14.92
C ALA A 441 -37.01 20.62 -15.93
N MET A 442 -35.76 20.27 -16.27
CA MET A 442 -35.45 19.17 -17.19
C MET A 442 -36.00 17.82 -16.71
N LEU A 443 -35.80 17.49 -15.43
CA LEU A 443 -36.31 16.23 -14.87
C LEU A 443 -37.84 16.21 -14.84
N THR A 444 -38.48 17.33 -14.51
CA THR A 444 -39.95 17.42 -14.50
C THR A 444 -40.53 17.12 -15.88
N GLU A 445 -39.95 17.69 -16.93
CA GLU A 445 -40.37 17.46 -18.32
C GLU A 445 -40.21 15.98 -18.72
N ARG A 446 -39.04 15.39 -18.45
CA ARG A 446 -38.79 13.98 -18.81
C ARG A 446 -39.66 13.00 -18.03
N LEU A 447 -39.88 13.25 -16.74
CA LEU A 447 -40.70 12.39 -15.89
C LEU A 447 -42.18 12.43 -16.30
N ALA A 448 -42.68 13.59 -16.75
CA ALA A 448 -44.04 13.72 -17.25
C ALA A 448 -44.29 12.79 -18.47
N GLY A 449 -43.32 12.68 -19.38
CA GLY A 449 -43.40 11.77 -20.53
C GLY A 449 -43.33 10.28 -20.19
N LEU A 450 -42.96 9.93 -18.95
CA LEU A 450 -42.78 8.56 -18.50
C LEU A 450 -43.82 8.13 -17.45
N ALA A 451 -44.89 8.90 -17.24
CA ALA A 451 -45.91 8.59 -16.25
C ALA A 451 -46.45 7.16 -16.38
N ALA A 452 -46.68 6.51 -15.23
CA ALA A 452 -47.22 5.17 -15.13
C ALA A 452 -48.30 5.10 -14.04
N ASP A 453 -49.31 4.26 -14.26
CA ASP A 453 -50.43 4.08 -13.32
C ASP A 453 -50.06 3.16 -12.15
N THR A 454 -49.05 2.29 -12.34
CA THR A 454 -48.62 1.30 -11.35
C THR A 454 -47.17 1.51 -10.95
N THR A 455 -46.83 1.08 -9.73
CA THR A 455 -45.47 1.19 -9.23
C THR A 455 -44.53 0.23 -9.98
N PRO A 456 -43.35 0.69 -10.42
CA PRO A 456 -42.35 -0.18 -11.03
C PRO A 456 -41.57 -0.99 -10.00
N PHE A 457 -41.71 -0.69 -8.70
CA PHE A 457 -40.97 -1.35 -7.64
C PHE A 457 -41.58 -2.70 -7.26
N ALA A 458 -40.74 -3.72 -7.13
CA ALA A 458 -41.11 -5.02 -6.62
C ALA A 458 -41.29 -4.98 -5.08
N GLY A 459 -42.28 -5.71 -4.57
CA GLY A 459 -42.56 -5.82 -3.14
C GLY A 459 -43.41 -4.69 -2.54
N LYS A 460 -43.62 -4.73 -1.22
CA LYS A 460 -44.41 -3.72 -0.50
C LYS A 460 -43.55 -2.51 -0.15
N LEU A 461 -43.85 -1.35 -0.74
CA LEU A 461 -43.28 -0.06 -0.34
C LEU A 461 -43.80 0.40 1.03
N SER A 462 -42.99 1.12 1.81
CA SER A 462 -43.43 1.74 3.08
C SER A 462 -44.50 2.82 2.84
N ALA A 463 -45.28 3.16 3.87
CA ALA A 463 -46.27 4.24 3.78
C ALA A 463 -45.61 5.59 3.44
N GLU A 464 -44.40 5.82 3.96
CA GLU A 464 -43.59 7.00 3.65
C GLU A 464 -43.15 7.02 2.18
N ALA A 465 -42.70 5.88 1.63
CA ALA A 465 -42.32 5.78 0.22
C ALA A 465 -43.48 6.03 -0.75
N ARG A 466 -44.72 5.72 -0.34
CA ARG A 466 -45.93 5.96 -1.16
C ARG A 466 -46.50 7.36 -1.03
N ARG A 467 -46.12 8.11 0.00
CA ARG A 467 -46.71 9.42 0.31
C ARG A 467 -46.42 10.40 -0.84
N ARG A 468 -47.48 10.79 -1.56
CA ARG A 468 -47.42 11.70 -2.74
C ARG A 468 -46.51 11.20 -3.86
N ALA A 469 -46.33 9.90 -3.98
CA ALA A 469 -45.52 9.31 -5.04
C ALA A 469 -46.30 9.30 -6.36
N HIS A 470 -45.62 9.70 -7.42
CA HIS A 470 -46.03 9.57 -8.81
C HIS A 470 -45.08 8.58 -9.49
N TRP A 471 -45.63 7.56 -10.13
CA TRP A 471 -44.84 6.48 -10.72
C TRP A 471 -44.42 6.83 -12.14
N VAL A 472 -43.23 6.36 -12.53
CA VAL A 472 -42.75 6.48 -13.91
C VAL A 472 -42.23 5.14 -14.41
N LYS A 473 -42.21 4.97 -15.74
CA LYS A 473 -41.53 3.85 -16.39
C LYS A 473 -40.05 3.85 -16.00
N PRO A 474 -39.47 2.71 -15.59
CA PRO A 474 -38.11 2.63 -15.06
C PRO A 474 -37.06 2.67 -16.19
N GLU A 475 -37.00 3.80 -16.90
CA GLU A 475 -36.17 3.99 -18.10
C GLU A 475 -34.99 4.94 -17.86
N LEU A 476 -35.14 5.90 -16.94
CA LEU A 476 -34.09 6.87 -16.63
C LEU A 476 -33.13 6.33 -15.57
N VAL A 477 -31.84 6.43 -15.86
CA VAL A 477 -30.76 6.14 -14.90
C VAL A 477 -30.21 7.44 -14.35
N ALA A 478 -30.18 7.56 -13.03
CA ALA A 478 -29.58 8.66 -12.31
C ALA A 478 -28.31 8.20 -11.59
N GLU A 479 -27.30 9.05 -11.58
CA GLU A 479 -26.16 8.91 -10.70
C GLU A 479 -26.36 9.71 -9.43
N VAL A 480 -26.14 9.07 -8.27
CA VAL A 480 -26.46 9.59 -6.95
C VAL A 480 -25.28 9.34 -6.01
N ALA A 481 -24.85 10.38 -5.30
CA ALA A 481 -23.91 10.28 -4.19
C ALA A 481 -24.70 10.14 -2.88
N PHE A 482 -24.23 9.31 -1.95
CA PHE A 482 -24.87 9.05 -0.67
C PHE A 482 -23.84 8.71 0.42
N ALA A 483 -24.24 8.74 1.68
CA ALA A 483 -23.36 8.47 2.82
C ALA A 483 -23.18 6.97 3.08
N GLU A 484 -24.29 6.21 3.08
CA GLU A 484 -24.27 4.77 3.34
C GLU A 484 -25.57 4.12 2.84
N PHE A 485 -25.57 2.79 2.73
CA PHE A 485 -26.80 2.00 2.68
C PHE A 485 -27.21 1.58 4.08
N THR A 486 -28.51 1.61 4.37
CA THR A 486 -29.07 0.92 5.55
C THR A 486 -29.01 -0.60 5.39
N SER A 487 -29.26 -1.33 6.48
CA SER A 487 -29.43 -2.80 6.45
C SER A 487 -30.49 -3.26 5.45
N ASP A 488 -31.48 -2.42 5.17
CA ASP A 488 -32.58 -2.68 4.24
C ASP A 488 -32.26 -2.24 2.80
N GLY A 489 -31.02 -1.83 2.53
CA GLY A 489 -30.56 -1.41 1.20
C GLY A 489 -31.12 -0.06 0.74
N ILE A 490 -31.42 0.84 1.68
CA ILE A 490 -31.90 2.21 1.43
C ILE A 490 -30.72 3.20 1.53
N VAL A 491 -30.61 4.13 0.58
CA VAL A 491 -29.58 5.17 0.63
C VAL A 491 -29.87 6.22 1.71
N ARG A 492 -28.84 6.65 2.44
CA ARG A 492 -28.89 7.77 3.39
C ARG A 492 -28.10 8.96 2.88
N HIS A 493 -28.64 10.16 3.11
CA HIS A 493 -28.04 11.45 2.72
C HIS A 493 -27.72 11.51 1.22
N ALA A 494 -28.68 11.07 0.40
CA ALA A 494 -28.53 11.03 -1.05
C ALA A 494 -28.61 12.42 -1.68
N SER A 495 -27.74 12.68 -2.67
CA SER A 495 -27.71 13.87 -3.52
C SER A 495 -27.61 13.47 -4.99
N PHE A 496 -28.47 14.06 -5.82
CA PHE A 496 -28.50 13.84 -7.26
C PHE A 496 -27.25 14.45 -7.90
N ILE A 497 -26.65 13.73 -8.85
CA ILE A 497 -25.48 14.21 -9.60
C ILE A 497 -25.83 14.46 -11.06
N GLY A 498 -26.55 13.54 -11.70
CA GLY A 498 -26.85 13.65 -13.14
C GLY A 498 -27.57 12.44 -13.73
N LEU A 499 -28.03 12.57 -14.97
CA LEU A 499 -28.64 11.45 -15.72
C LEU A 499 -27.58 10.69 -16.53
N ARG A 500 -27.71 9.37 -16.62
CA ARG A 500 -26.84 8.47 -17.40
C ARG A 500 -27.52 8.02 -18.68
N GLU A 501 -27.48 8.89 -19.70
CA GLU A 501 -28.04 8.63 -21.03
C GLU A 501 -27.26 7.56 -21.82
N ASP A 502 -26.01 7.29 -21.42
CA ASP A 502 -25.14 6.28 -22.02
C ASP A 502 -25.47 4.84 -21.60
N LYS A 503 -26.39 4.67 -20.63
CA LYS A 503 -26.66 3.38 -19.98
C LYS A 503 -28.13 2.97 -20.03
N PRO A 504 -28.43 1.72 -20.42
CA PRO A 504 -29.77 1.19 -20.31
C PRO A 504 -30.13 0.85 -18.85
N ALA A 505 -31.31 1.28 -18.40
CA ALA A 505 -31.80 1.08 -17.02
C ALA A 505 -31.73 -0.37 -16.53
N LYS A 506 -32.02 -1.33 -17.42
CA LYS A 506 -32.00 -2.78 -17.12
C LYS A 506 -30.64 -3.29 -16.61
N THR A 507 -29.56 -2.54 -16.82
CA THR A 507 -28.19 -2.94 -16.41
C THR A 507 -27.78 -2.40 -15.05
N VAL A 508 -28.62 -1.59 -14.40
CA VAL A 508 -28.33 -0.95 -13.12
C VAL A 508 -28.68 -1.89 -11.96
N ILE A 509 -27.65 -2.47 -11.35
CA ILE A 509 -27.73 -3.35 -10.18
C ILE A 509 -27.01 -2.71 -8.99
N ALA A 510 -27.34 -3.13 -7.76
CA ALA A 510 -26.61 -2.68 -6.57
C ALA A 510 -25.12 -3.08 -6.65
N GLU A 511 -24.21 -2.11 -6.55
CA GLU A 511 -22.77 -2.37 -6.48
C GLU A 511 -22.42 -2.82 -5.06
N LYS A 512 -22.22 -4.13 -4.87
CA LYS A 512 -21.62 -4.68 -3.65
C LYS A 512 -20.11 -4.81 -3.85
N PRO A 513 -19.28 -4.33 -2.92
CA PRO A 513 -17.85 -4.60 -2.93
C PRO A 513 -17.60 -6.12 -3.02
N ALA A 514 -16.76 -6.54 -3.96
CA ALA A 514 -16.45 -7.95 -4.13
C ALA A 514 -15.25 -8.33 -3.27
N GLY A 515 -15.47 -8.54 -1.96
CA GLY A 515 -14.42 -8.95 -1.02
C GLY A 515 -14.98 -9.35 0.33
N LYS A 516 -14.40 -10.40 0.93
CA LYS A 516 -14.72 -10.91 2.27
C LYS A 516 -14.74 -9.76 3.28
N ALA A 517 -15.71 -9.81 4.20
CA ALA A 517 -15.72 -8.98 5.40
C ALA A 517 -14.35 -9.06 6.10
N VAL A 518 -13.56 -8.00 5.95
CA VAL A 518 -12.57 -7.58 6.94
C VAL A 518 -12.89 -6.12 7.19
N SER A 519 -13.41 -5.87 8.38
CA SER A 519 -14.04 -4.64 8.84
C SER A 519 -13.09 -3.44 8.90
N GLY A 520 -13.61 -2.27 8.50
CA GLY A 520 -13.17 -0.95 8.96
C GLY A 520 -11.93 -0.39 8.27
N ALA A 521 -11.81 0.94 8.21
CA ALA A 521 -10.54 1.60 7.95
C ALA A 521 -9.46 0.92 8.78
N SER A 522 -8.40 0.39 8.13
CA SER A 522 -7.38 -0.41 8.81
C SER A 522 -6.93 0.33 10.07
N ALA A 523 -7.13 -0.27 11.24
CA ALA A 523 -6.78 0.34 12.52
C ALA A 523 -5.32 0.83 12.52
N LEU A 524 -4.45 0.17 11.74
CA LEU A 524 -3.06 0.57 11.49
C LEU A 524 -2.91 1.95 10.84
N ALA A 525 -3.79 2.31 9.89
CA ALA A 525 -3.75 3.61 9.22
C ALA A 525 -4.08 4.76 10.18
N THR A 526 -4.99 4.53 11.14
CA THR A 526 -5.32 5.50 12.19
C THR A 526 -4.18 5.69 13.19
N LEU A 527 -3.34 4.66 13.37
CA LEU A 527 -2.20 4.66 14.29
C LEU A 527 -0.92 5.25 13.68
N GLY A 528 -0.90 5.57 12.38
CA GLY A 528 0.27 6.13 11.70
C GLY A 528 1.46 5.18 11.58
N VAL A 529 1.29 3.86 11.83
CA VAL A 529 2.37 2.88 11.78
C VAL A 529 2.40 2.17 10.43
N THR A 530 3.52 2.28 9.72
CA THR A 530 3.74 1.58 8.43
C THR A 530 4.33 0.20 8.67
N ILE A 531 3.70 -0.85 8.10
CA ILE A 531 4.22 -2.21 8.17
C ILE A 531 5.08 -2.51 6.93
N SER A 532 6.37 -2.78 7.13
CA SER A 532 7.26 -3.23 6.05
C SER A 532 7.12 -4.73 5.80
N SER A 533 7.26 -5.15 4.55
CA SER A 533 7.04 -6.54 4.13
C SER A 533 5.72 -7.12 4.66
N PRO A 534 4.58 -6.45 4.42
CA PRO A 534 3.28 -6.79 5.02
C PRO A 534 2.85 -8.23 4.71
N ASP A 535 3.13 -8.72 3.50
CA ASP A 535 2.76 -10.06 3.03
C ASP A 535 3.65 -11.17 3.58
N ARG A 536 4.73 -10.84 4.31
CA ARG A 536 5.63 -11.84 4.86
C ARG A 536 4.87 -12.75 5.84
N ILE A 537 4.88 -14.05 5.57
CA ILE A 537 4.23 -15.04 6.41
C ILE A 537 4.96 -15.19 7.75
N VAL A 538 4.24 -14.96 8.85
CA VAL A 538 4.74 -15.09 10.22
C VAL A 538 4.40 -16.46 10.80
N PHE A 539 3.19 -16.97 10.52
CA PHE A 539 2.75 -18.33 10.88
C PHE A 539 2.43 -19.14 9.61
N PRO A 540 3.36 -19.98 9.13
CA PRO A 540 3.19 -20.74 7.89
C PRO A 540 1.99 -21.68 7.89
N ASP A 541 1.69 -22.29 9.02
CA ASP A 541 0.59 -23.24 9.23
C ASP A 541 -0.80 -22.61 9.06
N LEU A 542 -0.91 -21.29 9.24
CA LEU A 542 -2.15 -20.54 9.12
C LEU A 542 -2.17 -19.59 7.93
N GLY A 543 -1.05 -19.45 7.21
CA GLY A 543 -0.86 -18.38 6.22
C GLY A 543 -0.97 -16.97 6.80
N LEU A 544 -0.77 -16.81 8.11
CA LEU A 544 -0.94 -15.52 8.79
C LEU A 544 0.26 -14.61 8.51
N SER A 545 0.00 -13.51 7.80
CA SER A 545 1.02 -12.53 7.38
C SER A 545 1.38 -11.55 8.51
N LYS A 546 2.48 -10.82 8.31
CA LYS A 546 2.93 -9.76 9.21
C LYS A 546 1.87 -8.65 9.33
N GLN A 547 1.22 -8.32 8.22
CA GLN A 547 0.11 -7.37 8.19
C GLN A 547 -1.06 -7.86 9.04
N ALA A 548 -1.50 -9.11 8.85
CA ALA A 548 -2.60 -9.67 9.63
C ALA A 548 -2.30 -9.71 11.13
N LEU A 549 -1.06 -10.02 11.51
CA LEU A 549 -0.63 -9.96 12.91
C LEU A 549 -0.64 -8.51 13.45
N ALA A 550 -0.21 -7.55 12.66
CA ALA A 550 -0.25 -6.14 13.02
C ALA A 550 -1.69 -5.63 13.17
N GLU A 551 -2.60 -6.04 12.28
CA GLU A 551 -4.03 -5.70 12.35
C GLU A 551 -4.71 -6.31 13.58
N TYR A 552 -4.37 -7.56 13.92
CA TYR A 552 -4.79 -8.18 15.18
C TYR A 552 -4.39 -7.30 16.38
N TYR A 553 -3.13 -6.89 16.43
CA TYR A 553 -2.63 -6.07 17.54
C TYR A 553 -3.18 -4.64 17.54
N ALA A 554 -3.45 -4.07 16.36
CA ALA A 554 -4.12 -2.78 16.24
C ALA A 554 -5.58 -2.85 16.74
N LEU A 555 -6.27 -3.96 16.48
CA LEU A 555 -7.65 -4.19 16.92
C LEU A 555 -7.76 -4.43 18.43
N LEU A 556 -6.79 -5.16 19.02
CA LEU A 556 -6.81 -5.57 20.43
C LEU A 556 -5.95 -4.68 21.34
N GLY A 557 -5.23 -3.70 20.78
CA GLY A 557 -4.24 -2.89 21.49
C GLY A 557 -4.78 -2.22 22.76
N ASP A 558 -5.92 -1.55 22.67
CA ASP A 558 -6.52 -0.88 23.83
C ASP A 558 -6.89 -1.88 24.95
N ALA A 559 -7.38 -3.06 24.57
CA ALA A 559 -7.69 -4.13 25.52
C ALA A 559 -6.44 -4.73 26.17
N MET A 560 -5.32 -4.82 25.43
CA MET A 560 -4.03 -5.24 25.97
C MET A 560 -3.46 -4.21 26.95
N LEU A 561 -3.53 -2.93 26.58
CA LEU A 561 -2.94 -1.83 27.33
C LEU A 561 -3.61 -1.63 28.70
N THR A 562 -4.85 -2.09 28.87
CA THR A 562 -5.52 -2.14 30.18
C THR A 562 -4.64 -2.79 31.26
N ASP A 563 -3.94 -3.89 30.92
CA ASP A 563 -2.98 -4.50 31.85
C ASP A 563 -1.53 -4.16 31.54
N MET A 564 -1.18 -3.90 30.28
CA MET A 564 0.21 -3.76 29.84
C MET A 564 0.78 -2.35 30.02
N ALA A 565 -0.05 -1.31 29.94
CA ALA A 565 0.43 0.06 29.88
C ALA A 565 1.32 0.42 31.08
N GLY A 566 2.47 1.06 30.81
CA GLY A 566 3.40 1.47 31.85
C GLY A 566 4.07 0.32 32.61
N ARG A 567 4.03 -0.93 32.10
CA ARG A 567 4.84 -2.02 32.64
C ARG A 567 6.11 -2.17 31.82
N PRO A 568 7.28 -2.37 32.45
CA PRO A 568 8.42 -2.90 31.71
C PRO A 568 8.03 -4.22 31.04
N ILE A 569 8.38 -4.36 29.77
CA ILE A 569 8.05 -5.52 28.94
C ILE A 569 9.31 -6.18 28.38
N SER A 570 9.14 -7.44 28.02
CA SER A 570 10.07 -8.19 27.19
C SER A 570 9.33 -8.75 25.99
N LEU A 571 10.01 -8.72 24.84
CA LEU A 571 9.44 -9.06 23.54
C LEU A 571 10.01 -10.40 23.09
N VAL A 572 9.16 -11.28 22.57
CA VAL A 572 9.62 -12.41 21.76
C VAL A 572 9.53 -12.01 20.30
N ARG A 573 10.69 -11.82 19.66
CA ARG A 573 10.78 -11.39 18.26
C ARG A 573 11.18 -12.54 17.37
N CYS A 574 10.46 -12.68 16.26
CA CYS A 574 10.73 -13.64 15.19
C CYS A 574 10.81 -12.89 13.85
N PRO A 575 11.92 -12.19 13.54
CA PRO A 575 12.00 -11.32 12.37
C PRO A 575 11.81 -12.04 11.04
N GLN A 576 12.04 -13.35 10.97
CA GLN A 576 11.84 -14.16 9.76
C GLN A 576 10.59 -15.05 9.84
N GLY A 577 9.69 -14.77 10.79
CA GLY A 577 8.55 -15.62 11.11
C GLY A 577 8.89 -16.71 12.15
N ARG A 578 7.85 -17.30 12.75
CA ARG A 578 7.99 -18.27 13.86
C ARG A 578 8.68 -19.57 13.46
N GLY A 579 8.66 -19.91 12.17
CA GLY A 579 9.33 -21.10 11.63
C GLY A 579 10.86 -21.01 11.60
N LYS A 580 11.43 -19.88 12.04
CA LYS A 580 12.87 -19.60 12.13
C LYS A 580 13.23 -19.19 13.56
N ALA A 581 14.49 -18.80 13.78
CA ALA A 581 14.96 -18.40 15.09
C ALA A 581 14.16 -17.19 15.63
N CYS A 582 13.63 -17.36 16.84
CA CYS A 582 13.06 -16.29 17.65
C CYS A 582 14.02 -15.98 18.80
N PHE A 583 14.02 -14.74 19.28
CA PHE A 583 14.82 -14.33 20.42
C PHE A 583 14.02 -13.47 21.39
N PHE A 584 14.45 -13.50 22.65
CA PHE A 584 13.86 -12.74 23.75
C PHE A 584 14.64 -11.42 23.91
N GLN A 585 13.96 -10.29 23.86
CA GLN A 585 14.56 -8.96 23.98
C GLN A 585 13.96 -8.21 25.18
N LYS A 586 14.84 -7.71 26.05
CA LYS A 586 14.48 -6.89 27.22
C LYS A 586 14.81 -5.41 27.02
N HIS A 587 15.90 -5.14 26.31
CA HIS A 587 16.48 -3.81 26.15
C HIS A 587 16.36 -3.33 24.70
N ASP A 588 16.28 -2.02 24.49
CA ASP A 588 16.35 -1.47 23.13
C ASP A 588 17.76 -1.62 22.53
N SER A 589 17.79 -1.89 21.23
CA SER A 589 19.00 -1.85 20.41
C SER A 589 19.12 -0.55 19.60
N GLY A 590 18.35 0.49 19.96
CA GLY A 590 18.29 1.80 19.30
C GLY A 590 17.46 1.82 18.02
N MET A 591 16.51 0.89 17.87
CA MET A 591 15.76 0.72 16.62
C MET A 591 14.25 0.95 16.75
N PHE A 592 13.74 1.14 17.96
CA PHE A 592 12.32 1.39 18.16
C PHE A 592 11.99 2.89 18.03
N PRO A 593 10.80 3.26 17.52
CA PRO A 593 10.35 4.64 17.48
C PRO A 593 9.94 5.14 18.87
N ASP A 594 9.76 6.45 19.02
CA ASP A 594 9.40 7.11 20.29
C ASP A 594 8.08 6.61 20.94
N SER A 595 7.20 5.96 20.16
CA SER A 595 6.00 5.30 20.68
C SER A 595 6.29 4.06 21.54
N VAL A 596 7.52 3.53 21.47
CA VAL A 596 8.05 2.54 22.39
C VAL A 596 8.95 3.27 23.40
N ARG A 597 8.51 3.33 24.65
CA ARG A 597 9.17 4.12 25.68
C ARG A 597 10.23 3.33 26.43
N HIS A 598 11.12 4.06 27.09
CA HIS A 598 12.28 3.50 27.78
C HIS A 598 12.32 3.95 29.23
N VAL A 599 12.69 3.04 30.12
CA VAL A 599 12.97 3.34 31.53
C VAL A 599 14.31 2.70 31.92
N PRO A 600 15.26 3.46 32.48
CA PRO A 600 16.52 2.89 32.96
C PRO A 600 16.26 2.06 34.22
N ILE A 601 16.72 0.82 34.23
CA ILE A 601 16.60 -0.09 35.37
C ILE A 601 17.96 -0.67 35.71
N ALA A 602 18.33 -0.59 37.00
CA ALA A 602 19.51 -1.25 37.53
C ALA A 602 19.33 -2.78 37.53
N GLU A 603 20.21 -3.47 36.82
CA GLU A 603 20.34 -4.91 36.86
C GLU A 603 21.14 -5.38 38.08
N THR A 604 21.12 -6.69 38.33
CA THR A 604 21.82 -7.31 39.47
C THR A 604 23.34 -7.14 39.44
N ASP A 605 23.92 -6.86 38.27
CA ASP A 605 25.35 -6.56 38.11
C ASP A 605 25.70 -5.08 38.34
N GLY A 606 24.70 -4.25 38.68
CA GLY A 606 24.84 -2.82 38.95
C GLY A 606 24.77 -1.94 37.70
N LYS A 607 24.66 -2.49 36.49
CA LYS A 607 24.51 -1.70 35.27
C LYS A 607 23.09 -1.21 35.10
N GLN A 608 22.97 -0.02 34.52
CA GLN A 608 21.69 0.54 34.10
C GLN A 608 21.45 0.13 32.65
N GLU A 609 20.30 -0.49 32.39
CA GLU A 609 19.88 -0.86 31.04
C GLU A 609 18.49 -0.27 30.77
N ASP A 610 18.24 0.14 29.53
CA ASP A 610 16.97 0.72 29.12
C ASP A 610 15.94 -0.36 28.82
N TYR A 611 14.97 -0.52 29.71
CA TYR A 611 13.85 -1.44 29.53
C TYR A 611 12.71 -0.78 28.76
N LEU A 612 12.05 -1.56 27.90
CA LEU A 612 10.92 -1.11 27.09
C LEU A 612 9.63 -1.05 27.92
N TYR A 613 8.77 -0.06 27.69
CA TYR A 613 7.38 -0.07 28.10
C TYR A 613 6.49 0.64 27.07
N LEU A 614 5.19 0.36 27.10
CA LEU A 614 4.23 0.88 26.12
C LEU A 614 3.12 1.64 26.83
N GLU A 615 2.55 2.65 26.15
CA GLU A 615 1.42 3.43 26.66
C GLU A 615 0.24 3.49 25.69
N ASP A 616 0.49 3.28 24.40
CA ASP A 616 -0.52 3.37 23.35
C ASP A 616 -0.43 2.22 22.34
N THR A 617 -1.48 2.09 21.54
CA THR A 617 -1.61 1.00 20.56
C THR A 617 -0.60 1.15 19.41
N ALA A 618 -0.14 2.37 19.11
CA ALA A 618 0.87 2.59 18.09
C ALA A 618 2.22 1.99 18.51
N GLY A 619 2.60 2.09 19.79
CA GLY A 619 3.76 1.42 20.36
C GLY A 619 3.68 -0.11 20.28
N VAL A 620 2.51 -0.70 20.55
CA VAL A 620 2.28 -2.16 20.39
C VAL A 620 2.54 -2.58 18.95
N VAL A 621 1.92 -1.88 17.99
CA VAL A 621 2.07 -2.19 16.56
C VAL A 621 3.49 -1.93 16.07
N ALA A 622 4.18 -0.89 16.57
CA ALA A 622 5.58 -0.64 16.24
C ALA A 622 6.48 -1.81 16.67
N CYS A 623 6.24 -2.41 17.84
CA CYS A 623 6.93 -3.63 18.23
C CYS A 623 6.68 -4.79 17.25
N VAL A 624 5.45 -4.97 16.77
CA VAL A 624 5.07 -6.02 15.80
C VAL A 624 5.73 -5.78 14.44
N GLN A 625 5.79 -4.52 14.00
CA GLN A 625 6.51 -4.10 12.81
C GLN A 625 7.99 -4.53 12.88
N MET A 626 8.58 -4.48 14.07
CA MET A 626 9.94 -4.94 14.34
C MET A 626 10.04 -6.47 14.54
N GLY A 627 8.97 -7.22 14.28
CA GLY A 627 8.94 -8.68 14.32
C GLY A 627 8.55 -9.28 15.66
N THR A 628 7.98 -8.49 16.58
CA THR A 628 7.44 -9.02 17.84
C THR A 628 6.21 -9.87 17.59
N ILE A 629 6.16 -11.03 18.26
CA ILE A 629 4.97 -11.89 18.33
C ILE A 629 4.40 -11.90 19.75
N GLU A 630 5.24 -12.09 20.79
CA GLU A 630 4.77 -12.17 22.18
C GLU A 630 5.19 -10.95 23.00
N PHE A 631 4.30 -10.51 23.91
CA PHE A 631 4.51 -9.45 24.88
C PHE A 631 4.44 -10.02 26.30
N HIS A 632 5.51 -9.86 27.06
CA HIS A 632 5.62 -10.36 28.43
C HIS A 632 5.89 -9.18 29.37
N GLY A 633 5.03 -8.95 30.36
CA GLY A 633 5.14 -7.79 31.25
C GLY A 633 5.59 -8.15 32.66
N TRP A 634 6.21 -7.19 33.34
CA TRP A 634 6.55 -7.29 34.75
C TRP A 634 5.32 -7.33 35.66
N GLY A 635 5.49 -7.76 36.91
CA GLY A 635 4.45 -7.66 37.95
C GLY A 635 4.29 -6.26 38.56
N SER A 636 5.14 -5.30 38.22
CA SER A 636 5.08 -3.89 38.63
C SER A 636 4.99 -2.95 37.42
N ARG A 637 4.84 -1.64 37.68
CA ARG A 637 4.77 -0.58 36.67
C ARG A 637 5.96 0.38 36.83
N VAL A 638 6.27 1.16 35.80
CA VAL A 638 7.37 2.14 35.82
C VAL A 638 7.19 3.23 36.86
N ALA A 639 5.95 3.50 37.28
CA ALA A 639 5.65 4.45 38.35
C ALA A 639 6.15 3.98 39.73
N ASP A 640 6.19 2.67 39.98
CA ASP A 640 6.81 2.07 41.16
C ASP A 640 7.30 0.66 40.79
N LEU A 641 8.57 0.58 40.39
CA LEU A 641 9.19 -0.67 39.93
C LEU A 641 9.33 -1.70 41.05
N GLU A 642 9.40 -1.26 42.31
CA GLU A 642 9.76 -2.08 43.45
C GLU A 642 8.56 -2.67 44.18
N ARG A 643 7.35 -2.12 43.94
CA ARG A 643 6.09 -2.62 44.49
C ARG A 643 5.19 -3.23 43.42
N PRO A 644 5.11 -4.57 43.30
CA PRO A 644 4.22 -5.21 42.33
C PRO A 644 2.75 -5.00 42.65
N ASP A 645 1.94 -4.90 41.60
CA ASP A 645 0.49 -4.74 41.64
C ASP A 645 -0.25 -6.02 41.16
N ARG A 646 0.47 -7.13 40.99
CA ARG A 646 -0.12 -8.44 40.67
C ARG A 646 0.74 -9.62 41.11
N LEU A 647 0.07 -10.73 41.40
CA LEU A 647 0.64 -12.07 41.48
C LEU A 647 0.24 -12.89 40.25
N VAL A 648 1.14 -13.75 39.79
CA VAL A 648 0.89 -14.71 38.71
C VAL A 648 1.38 -16.08 39.16
N PHE A 649 0.48 -17.06 39.17
CA PHE A 649 0.81 -18.47 39.26
C PHE A 649 0.62 -19.10 37.88
N ASP A 650 1.73 -19.50 37.26
CA ASP A 650 1.74 -20.09 35.93
C ASP A 650 1.66 -21.62 36.05
N LEU A 651 0.51 -22.18 35.67
CA LEU A 651 0.18 -23.60 35.83
C LEU A 651 0.34 -24.30 34.49
N ASP A 652 1.53 -24.85 34.27
CA ASP A 652 1.83 -25.62 33.06
C ASP A 652 1.82 -27.14 33.36
N PRO A 653 1.11 -27.95 32.55
CA PRO A 653 1.10 -29.39 32.69
C PRO A 653 2.38 -30.03 32.13
N ASP A 654 2.76 -31.17 32.70
CA ASP A 654 3.68 -32.12 32.05
C ASP A 654 3.04 -32.69 30.75
N GLU A 655 3.85 -33.20 29.83
CA GLU A 655 3.37 -33.65 28.50
C GLU A 655 2.30 -34.74 28.55
N GLY A 656 2.23 -35.52 29.64
CA GLY A 656 1.22 -36.57 29.86
C GLY A 656 -0.06 -36.12 30.57
N LEU A 657 -0.20 -34.85 30.99
CA LEU A 657 -1.35 -34.35 31.73
C LEU A 657 -2.33 -33.60 30.81
N GLY A 658 -3.60 -34.00 30.84
CA GLY A 658 -4.67 -33.33 30.09
C GLY A 658 -5.05 -31.96 30.67
N PHE A 659 -5.71 -31.14 29.86
CA PHE A 659 -6.09 -29.77 30.24
C PHE A 659 -7.08 -29.72 31.42
N ASP A 660 -7.92 -30.73 31.61
CA ASP A 660 -8.83 -30.80 32.76
C ASP A 660 -8.08 -30.85 34.11
N ALA A 661 -6.90 -31.47 34.16
CA ALA A 661 -6.05 -31.45 35.35
C ALA A 661 -5.54 -30.03 35.64
N VAL A 662 -5.21 -29.26 34.59
CA VAL A 662 -4.81 -27.85 34.71
C VAL A 662 -5.97 -26.99 35.21
N LYS A 663 -7.19 -27.21 34.71
CA LYS A 663 -8.39 -26.52 35.20
C LYS A 663 -8.65 -26.83 36.68
N ALA A 664 -8.57 -28.09 37.09
CA ALA A 664 -8.73 -28.50 38.48
C ALA A 664 -7.67 -27.84 39.39
N ALA A 665 -6.42 -27.79 38.93
CA ALA A 665 -5.36 -27.07 39.62
C ALA A 665 -5.63 -25.57 39.74
N ALA A 666 -6.07 -24.91 38.67
CA ALA A 666 -6.40 -23.49 38.69
C ALA A 666 -7.54 -23.17 39.66
N LEU A 667 -8.57 -24.03 39.73
CA LEU A 667 -9.68 -23.90 40.68
C LEU A 667 -9.20 -24.08 42.14
N LEU A 668 -8.30 -25.03 42.40
CA LEU A 668 -7.73 -25.19 43.73
C LEU A 668 -6.91 -23.97 44.16
N VAL A 669 -6.05 -23.46 43.27
CA VAL A 669 -5.27 -22.23 43.52
C VAL A 669 -6.21 -21.06 43.77
N ARG A 670 -7.27 -20.89 42.98
CA ARG A 670 -8.32 -19.88 43.21
C ARG A 670 -8.89 -19.96 44.61
N ASP A 671 -9.34 -21.14 45.02
CA ASP A 671 -10.04 -21.33 46.29
C ASP A 671 -9.11 -21.07 47.47
N ARG A 672 -7.85 -21.45 47.37
CA ARG A 672 -6.81 -21.14 48.37
C ARG A 672 -6.49 -19.65 48.42
N LEU A 673 -6.35 -18.97 47.29
CA LEU A 673 -6.17 -17.52 47.24
C LEU A 673 -7.37 -16.78 47.85
N LYS A 674 -8.58 -17.21 47.51
CA LYS A 674 -9.82 -16.63 48.05
C LYS A 674 -9.92 -16.81 49.57
N ALA A 675 -9.53 -17.97 50.09
CA ALA A 675 -9.54 -18.25 51.53
C ALA A 675 -8.65 -17.30 52.35
N VAL A 676 -7.58 -16.79 51.75
CA VAL A 676 -6.67 -15.81 52.36
C VAL A 676 -6.98 -14.36 51.96
N GLY A 677 -8.15 -14.12 51.36
CA GLY A 677 -8.62 -12.78 51.00
C GLY A 677 -8.11 -12.23 49.67
N LEU A 678 -7.45 -13.04 48.84
CA LEU A 678 -6.95 -12.64 47.52
C LEU A 678 -7.92 -13.07 46.42
N ALA A 679 -8.57 -12.10 45.78
CA ALA A 679 -9.38 -12.37 44.59
C ALA A 679 -8.48 -12.60 43.35
N SER A 680 -8.88 -13.54 42.49
CA SER A 680 -8.09 -13.92 41.31
C SER A 680 -8.94 -14.18 40.06
N LEU A 681 -8.28 -14.11 38.90
CA LEU A 681 -8.82 -14.37 37.58
C LEU A 681 -8.00 -15.46 36.87
N PRO A 682 -8.65 -16.37 36.12
CA PRO A 682 -7.96 -17.27 35.23
C PRO A 682 -7.66 -16.61 33.88
N MET A 683 -6.56 -17.00 33.27
CA MET A 683 -6.23 -16.67 31.90
C MET A 683 -5.63 -17.89 31.22
N VAL A 684 -6.23 -18.35 30.12
CA VAL A 684 -5.57 -19.34 29.27
C VAL A 684 -4.35 -18.71 28.63
N THR A 685 -3.24 -19.43 28.55
CA THR A 685 -1.94 -18.84 28.16
C THR A 685 -1.75 -18.73 26.64
N GLY A 686 -2.66 -19.28 25.83
CA GLY A 686 -2.45 -19.52 24.40
C GLY A 686 -1.49 -20.69 24.12
N GLY A 687 -1.04 -21.38 25.18
CA GLY A 687 -0.17 -22.55 25.15
C GLY A 687 -0.87 -23.78 25.73
N LYS A 688 -0.27 -24.41 26.73
CA LYS A 688 -0.82 -25.60 27.39
C LYS A 688 -1.43 -25.30 28.76
N GLY A 689 -0.95 -24.24 29.43
CA GLY A 689 -1.32 -23.92 30.80
C GLY A 689 -2.35 -22.81 30.98
N VAL A 690 -2.60 -22.51 32.27
CA VAL A 690 -3.47 -21.44 32.76
C VAL A 690 -2.67 -20.57 33.73
N HIS A 691 -2.73 -19.25 33.57
CA HIS A 691 -2.29 -18.33 34.60
C HIS A 691 -3.44 -18.07 35.58
N VAL A 692 -3.17 -18.17 36.88
CA VAL A 692 -4.04 -17.62 37.92
C VAL A 692 -3.44 -16.30 38.40
N VAL A 693 -4.13 -15.20 38.10
CA VAL A 693 -3.64 -13.84 38.34
C VAL A 693 -4.43 -13.19 39.47
N ALA A 694 -3.76 -12.71 40.50
CA ALA A 694 -4.38 -11.97 41.61
C ALA A 694 -3.87 -10.51 41.62
N PRO A 695 -4.73 -9.52 41.34
CA PRO A 695 -4.36 -8.11 41.42
C PRO A 695 -4.05 -7.71 42.87
N LEU A 696 -2.96 -6.96 43.07
CA LEU A 696 -2.49 -6.49 44.36
C LEU A 696 -2.59 -4.97 44.48
N VAL A 697 -2.79 -4.49 45.72
CA VAL A 697 -2.42 -3.12 46.06
C VAL A 697 -0.89 -3.06 46.14
N PRO A 698 -0.21 -2.12 45.45
CA PRO A 698 1.25 -2.03 45.42
C PRO A 698 1.82 -1.42 46.71
N ASP A 699 1.64 -2.12 47.84
CA ASP A 699 2.10 -1.70 49.17
C ASP A 699 3.33 -2.51 49.66
N ALA A 700 3.55 -3.71 49.12
CA ALA A 700 4.64 -4.63 49.50
C ALA A 700 5.75 -4.65 48.45
N ASP A 701 6.99 -4.87 48.87
CA ASP A 701 8.14 -4.97 47.97
C ASP A 701 8.31 -6.38 47.38
N TRP A 702 9.16 -6.49 46.36
CA TRP A 702 9.44 -7.77 45.70
C TRP A 702 9.88 -8.91 46.64
N PRO A 703 10.81 -8.71 47.61
CA PRO A 703 11.18 -9.77 48.56
C PRO A 703 9.99 -10.36 49.32
N VAL A 704 9.09 -9.52 49.82
CA VAL A 704 7.89 -9.98 50.55
C VAL A 704 6.96 -10.76 49.63
N VAL A 705 6.66 -10.20 48.45
CA VAL A 705 5.74 -10.82 47.48
C VAL A 705 6.29 -12.16 46.96
N LYS A 706 7.60 -12.23 46.69
CA LYS A 706 8.29 -13.45 46.27
C LYS A 706 8.26 -14.53 47.34
N ALA A 707 8.59 -14.16 48.59
CA ALA A 707 8.58 -15.10 49.71
C ALA A 707 7.17 -15.66 49.94
N TRP A 708 6.16 -14.80 49.89
CA TRP A 708 4.76 -15.20 50.04
C TRP A 708 4.31 -16.16 48.92
N ALA A 709 4.57 -15.82 47.65
CA ALA A 709 4.18 -16.64 46.51
C ALA A 709 4.87 -18.02 46.54
N ARG A 710 6.14 -18.06 46.95
CA ARG A 710 6.88 -19.30 47.17
C ARG A 710 6.24 -20.16 48.25
N SER A 711 6.00 -19.60 49.44
CA SER A 711 5.40 -20.34 50.55
C SER A 711 4.00 -20.85 50.22
N PHE A 712 3.21 -20.08 49.47
CA PHE A 712 1.91 -20.51 48.96
C PHE A 712 2.03 -21.75 48.05
N ALA A 713 2.95 -21.72 47.09
CA ALA A 713 3.16 -22.84 46.18
C ALA A 713 3.75 -24.08 46.88
N GLU A 714 4.68 -23.88 47.82
CA GLU A 714 5.27 -24.96 48.63
C GLU A 714 4.20 -25.62 49.52
N ALA A 715 3.33 -24.84 50.18
CA ALA A 715 2.24 -25.37 50.99
C ALA A 715 1.27 -26.24 50.18
N LEU A 716 0.88 -25.79 48.98
CA LEU A 716 0.05 -26.58 48.05
C LEU A 716 0.75 -27.87 47.61
N ALA A 717 2.04 -27.82 47.31
CA ALA A 717 2.83 -28.99 46.94
C ALA A 717 3.01 -29.98 48.10
N THR A 718 3.04 -29.51 49.35
CA THR A 718 3.07 -30.36 50.55
C THR A 718 1.70 -31.00 50.84
N GLU A 719 0.61 -30.24 50.66
CA GLU A 719 -0.76 -30.74 50.88
C GLU A 719 -1.14 -31.81 49.84
N ARG A 720 -0.73 -31.59 48.58
CA ARG A 720 -1.12 -32.41 47.43
C ARG A 720 0.10 -32.83 46.60
N PRO A 721 1.02 -33.63 47.17
CA PRO A 721 2.32 -33.95 46.56
C PRO A 721 2.23 -34.87 45.34
N ALA A 722 1.09 -35.57 45.18
CA ALA A 722 0.79 -36.38 44.00
C ALA A 722 0.37 -35.52 42.80
N ASP A 723 -0.17 -34.32 43.04
CA ASP A 723 -0.72 -33.45 41.98
C ASP A 723 0.23 -32.30 41.65
N PHE A 724 0.99 -31.79 42.63
CA PHE A 724 1.79 -30.58 42.49
C PHE A 724 3.26 -30.76 42.82
N THR A 725 4.06 -29.84 42.27
CA THR A 725 5.44 -29.61 42.68
C THR A 725 5.75 -28.11 42.67
N ALA A 726 6.53 -27.66 43.66
CA ALA A 726 7.05 -26.29 43.75
C ALA A 726 8.53 -26.21 43.33
N THR A 727 9.14 -27.32 42.87
CA THR A 727 10.56 -27.39 42.52
C THR A 727 10.83 -27.16 41.02
N MET A 728 11.94 -26.49 40.71
CA MET A 728 12.35 -26.21 39.33
C MET A 728 12.77 -27.43 38.50
N SER A 729 13.18 -28.53 39.15
CA SER A 729 13.72 -29.71 38.46
C SER A 729 12.67 -30.40 37.58
N LYS A 730 12.83 -30.34 36.24
CA LYS A 730 11.96 -31.00 35.27
C LYS A 730 11.83 -32.51 35.52
N ALA A 731 12.90 -33.18 35.94
CA ALA A 731 12.87 -34.61 36.28
C ALA A 731 11.89 -34.94 37.42
N LYS A 732 11.65 -33.99 38.33
CA LYS A 732 10.69 -34.14 39.44
C LYS A 732 9.27 -33.70 39.05
N ARG A 733 8.99 -33.32 37.80
CA ARG A 733 7.66 -32.85 37.35
C ARG A 733 6.82 -33.92 36.66
N LYS A 734 7.38 -35.10 36.40
CA LYS A 734 6.69 -36.16 35.64
C LYS A 734 5.34 -36.52 36.28
N GLY A 735 4.25 -36.34 35.53
CA GLY A 735 2.88 -36.60 35.99
C GLY A 735 2.32 -35.62 37.03
N ARG A 736 2.96 -34.45 37.25
CA ARG A 736 2.52 -33.42 38.21
C ARG A 736 2.47 -32.03 37.56
N ILE A 737 1.69 -31.13 38.15
CA ILE A 737 1.62 -29.72 37.73
C ILE A 737 2.64 -28.90 38.54
N PHE A 738 3.51 -28.18 37.83
CA PHE A 738 4.41 -27.23 38.47
C PHE A 738 3.64 -25.94 38.73
N ILE A 739 3.55 -25.52 39.99
CA ILE A 739 2.99 -24.21 40.35
C ILE A 739 4.14 -23.20 40.19
N ASP A 740 4.27 -22.60 38.99
CA ASP A 740 5.34 -21.64 38.72
C ASP A 740 5.06 -20.31 39.42
N TRP A 741 5.64 -20.15 40.61
CA TRP A 741 5.62 -18.93 41.40
C TRP A 741 6.76 -17.96 41.04
N LEU A 742 7.69 -18.34 40.15
CA LEU A 742 8.89 -17.53 39.83
C LEU A 742 8.58 -16.30 38.99
N ARG A 743 7.33 -16.14 38.53
CA ARG A 743 6.82 -14.90 37.92
C ARG A 743 6.75 -13.74 38.90
N ASN A 744 6.80 -14.02 40.21
CA ASN A 744 6.58 -13.06 41.29
C ASN A 744 7.90 -12.57 41.90
N GLN A 745 8.84 -12.14 41.06
CA GLN A 745 10.09 -11.53 41.49
C GLN A 745 10.51 -10.39 40.57
N ARG A 746 11.32 -9.46 41.08
CA ARG A 746 11.87 -8.35 40.30
C ARG A 746 12.53 -8.87 39.01
N GLY A 747 12.23 -8.25 37.87
CA GLY A 747 12.76 -8.66 36.58
C GLY A 747 12.02 -9.80 35.87
N ALA A 748 11.15 -10.54 36.57
CA ALA A 748 10.41 -11.62 35.96
C ALA A 748 9.21 -11.11 35.16
N THR A 749 8.91 -11.80 34.07
CA THR A 749 7.79 -11.47 33.19
C THR A 749 6.87 -12.66 32.97
N ALA A 750 5.62 -12.33 32.67
CA ALA A 750 4.57 -13.28 32.29
C ALA A 750 3.86 -12.74 31.04
N VAL A 751 3.39 -13.65 30.18
CA VAL A 751 2.66 -13.27 28.96
C VAL A 751 1.47 -12.38 29.31
N MET A 752 1.31 -11.29 28.56
CA MET A 752 0.24 -10.33 28.80
C MET A 752 -1.09 -10.79 28.17
N PRO A 753 -2.23 -10.39 28.73
CA PRO A 753 -3.54 -10.58 28.11
C PRO A 753 -3.56 -10.16 26.64
N PHE A 754 -4.23 -10.98 25.82
CA PHE A 754 -4.38 -10.89 24.37
C PHE A 754 -3.08 -10.93 23.56
N SER A 755 -1.94 -11.26 24.18
CA SER A 755 -0.72 -11.53 23.43
C SER A 755 -0.81 -12.87 22.70
N VAL A 756 -0.41 -12.86 21.42
CA VAL A 756 -0.22 -14.04 20.58
C VAL A 756 1.01 -14.81 21.04
N ARG A 757 0.98 -16.14 20.95
CA ARG A 757 2.10 -17.04 21.22
C ARG A 757 2.82 -17.39 19.91
N ALA A 758 4.15 -17.39 19.94
CA ALA A 758 5.02 -17.83 18.84
C ALA A 758 5.06 -19.37 18.77
N ARG A 759 3.89 -19.99 18.67
CA ARG A 759 3.65 -21.43 18.56
C ARG A 759 2.73 -21.71 17.38
N ASP A 760 2.69 -22.96 16.95
CA ASP A 760 1.73 -23.41 15.94
C ASP A 760 0.28 -23.09 16.39
N GLY A 761 -0.56 -22.73 15.43
CA GLY A 761 -1.94 -22.31 15.68
C GLY A 761 -2.10 -20.86 16.18
N ALA A 762 -1.00 -20.10 16.35
CA ALA A 762 -1.01 -18.70 16.79
C ALA A 762 -1.92 -18.47 18.02
N GLY A 763 -1.81 -19.35 19.01
CA GLY A 763 -2.64 -19.33 20.21
C GLY A 763 -2.55 -17.99 20.94
N VAL A 764 -3.63 -17.56 21.58
CA VAL A 764 -3.72 -16.24 22.24
C VAL A 764 -3.93 -16.42 23.74
N ALA A 765 -3.23 -15.62 24.55
CA ALA A 765 -3.49 -15.54 25.97
C ALA A 765 -4.80 -14.77 26.23
N VAL A 766 -5.84 -15.39 26.79
CA VAL A 766 -7.16 -14.74 26.93
C VAL A 766 -7.63 -14.83 28.38
N PRO A 767 -7.87 -13.68 29.06
CA PRO A 767 -8.51 -13.67 30.38
C PRO A 767 -9.92 -14.22 30.30
N LEU A 768 -10.28 -15.10 31.23
CA LEU A 768 -11.60 -15.72 31.31
C LEU A 768 -12.24 -15.41 32.66
N THR A 769 -13.55 -15.61 32.76
CA THR A 769 -14.20 -15.86 34.04
C THR A 769 -13.95 -17.30 34.49
N TRP A 770 -14.13 -17.57 35.79
CA TRP A 770 -14.03 -18.94 36.30
C TRP A 770 -15.05 -19.91 35.70
N ALA A 771 -16.23 -19.42 35.29
CA ALA A 771 -17.23 -20.21 34.58
C ALA A 771 -16.79 -20.52 33.14
N GLU A 772 -16.26 -19.52 32.42
CA GLU A 772 -15.71 -19.74 31.07
C GLU A 772 -14.50 -20.68 31.07
N LEU A 773 -13.65 -20.63 32.12
CA LEU A 773 -12.56 -21.59 32.25
C LEU A 773 -13.08 -23.02 32.41
N ALA A 774 -14.18 -23.24 33.14
CA ALA A 774 -14.74 -24.59 33.33
C ALA A 774 -15.14 -25.22 31.98
N GLU A 775 -15.73 -24.42 31.09
CA GLU A 775 -16.14 -24.82 29.74
C GLU A 775 -14.99 -24.87 28.73
N ALA A 776 -13.81 -24.31 29.05
CA ALA A 776 -12.68 -24.31 28.13
C ALA A 776 -12.12 -25.74 27.93
N THR A 777 -11.86 -26.08 26.67
CA THR A 777 -11.39 -27.41 26.26
C THR A 777 -9.86 -27.48 26.10
N SER A 778 -9.18 -26.34 25.91
CA SER A 778 -7.72 -26.27 25.83
C SER A 778 -7.15 -24.92 26.29
N GLY A 779 -5.84 -24.90 26.60
CA GLY A 779 -5.10 -23.69 26.93
C GLY A 779 -4.79 -22.77 25.74
N ASN A 780 -5.13 -23.20 24.52
CA ASN A 780 -4.91 -22.51 23.25
C ASN A 780 -6.19 -22.46 22.38
N GLY A 781 -7.38 -22.47 23.00
CA GLY A 781 -8.65 -22.46 22.27
C GLY A 781 -8.96 -21.17 21.49
N PHE A 782 -8.16 -20.12 21.69
CA PHE A 782 -8.25 -18.85 20.96
C PHE A 782 -7.02 -18.66 20.07
N THR A 783 -7.22 -18.12 18.87
CA THR A 783 -6.16 -17.93 17.87
C THR A 783 -6.19 -16.54 17.27
N ALA A 784 -5.02 -16.00 16.91
CA ALA A 784 -4.90 -14.75 16.19
C ALA A 784 -5.50 -14.81 14.77
N ALA A 785 -5.74 -16.01 14.23
CA ALA A 785 -6.44 -16.20 12.96
C ALA A 785 -7.95 -15.92 13.04
N ASP A 786 -8.52 -15.85 14.25
CA ASP A 786 -9.91 -15.45 14.49
C ASP A 786 -9.95 -14.25 15.46
N PRO A 787 -9.55 -13.04 14.99
CA PRO A 787 -9.51 -11.84 15.82
C PRO A 787 -10.89 -11.44 16.36
N ALA A 788 -11.98 -11.81 15.68
CA ALA A 788 -13.34 -11.47 16.08
C ALA A 788 -13.75 -12.21 17.36
N ALA A 789 -13.42 -13.51 17.46
CA ALA A 789 -13.65 -14.28 18.68
C ALA A 789 -12.85 -13.72 19.87
N VAL A 790 -11.60 -13.35 19.66
CA VAL A 790 -10.75 -12.74 20.71
C VAL A 790 -11.29 -11.38 21.14
N LEU A 791 -11.70 -10.54 20.19
CA LEU A 791 -12.30 -9.23 20.47
C LEU A 791 -13.61 -9.36 21.27
N ALA A 792 -14.43 -10.38 20.98
CA ALA A 792 -15.64 -10.65 21.75
C ALA A 792 -15.32 -10.95 23.22
N MET A 793 -14.25 -11.69 23.50
CA MET A 793 -13.79 -11.95 24.86
C MET A 793 -13.27 -10.67 25.53
N ALA A 794 -12.51 -9.85 24.81
CA ALA A 794 -12.03 -8.56 25.31
C ALA A 794 -13.19 -7.64 25.74
N LYS A 795 -14.26 -7.57 24.94
CA LYS A 795 -15.46 -6.77 25.25
C LYS A 795 -16.28 -7.29 26.45
N ARG A 796 -16.21 -8.58 26.75
CA ARG A 796 -16.95 -9.23 27.85
C ARG A 796 -16.16 -9.27 29.17
N ARG A 797 -14.91 -8.84 29.13
CA ARG A 797 -13.97 -8.96 30.25
C ARG A 797 -14.50 -8.25 31.51
N LYS A 798 -14.38 -8.92 32.66
CA LYS A 798 -14.63 -8.35 33.99
C LYS A 798 -13.32 -7.98 34.68
N THR A 799 -13.33 -6.84 35.38
CA THR A 799 -12.22 -6.42 36.25
C THR A 799 -12.41 -6.97 37.66
N VAL A 800 -11.34 -7.49 38.26
CA VAL A 800 -11.33 -7.90 39.67
C VAL A 800 -10.65 -6.82 40.52
N ARG A 801 -11.17 -6.59 41.72
CA ARG A 801 -10.63 -5.58 42.65
C ARG A 801 -9.27 -6.01 43.18
N ALA A 802 -8.35 -5.05 43.30
CA ALA A 802 -7.07 -5.25 43.94
C ALA A 802 -7.24 -5.67 45.40
N SER A 803 -6.48 -6.69 45.81
CA SER A 803 -6.49 -7.25 47.16
C SER A 803 -5.15 -6.96 47.85
N LYS A 804 -5.14 -6.79 49.18
CA LYS A 804 -3.88 -6.69 49.92
C LYS A 804 -3.38 -8.10 50.25
N LEU A 805 -2.06 -8.29 50.18
CA LEU A 805 -1.43 -9.49 50.73
C LEU A 805 -1.78 -9.59 52.23
N PRO A 806 -2.24 -10.75 52.70
CA PRO A 806 -2.44 -10.96 54.13
C PRO A 806 -1.09 -10.83 54.85
N LYS A 807 -1.14 -10.19 56.03
CA LYS A 807 0.04 -9.93 56.88
C LYS A 807 0.69 -11.20 57.40
#